data_AF-A0AA43EJU5-F1
#
_entry.id   AF-A0AA43EJU5-F1
#
_cell.length_a   1.000
_cell.length_b   1.000
_cell.length_c   1.000
_cell.angle_alpha   90.00
_cell.angle_beta   90.00
_cell.angle_gamma   90.00
#
_symmetry.space_group_name_H-M   'P 1'
#
loop_
_entity.id
_entity.type
_entity.pdbx_description
1 polymer ?
#
loop_
_entity_poly.entity_id
_entity_poly.type
_entity_poly.pdbx_seq_one_letter_code
_entity_poly.pdbx_strand_id
1 'polypeptide(L)'
;MTRIFKALAWGCAVGLMGLVLSFTHMARSFEEDLGLDLFFKLRGIQQPPTEAVVVSIDRDSAENLTIPDNPDKWPRSVHARLVDTLERAGAKAITFDVHFIEPKVTEDDHLFEQAIRRAGNVVLADAMRAKDIPTSSAGNDVSDTTTIVKLTKPFEPFAQAATGTAPFVLPRIPFKVNQYWTFQQGAGDVPTFPVAALQLYGWEEFGDLVQLVKQVTPAYAERVPADVEKERITRGLVGMIRDLRDLFEGDPLLGGKVREELERSGLRAKDEDRYRRLKALINIYGGEASRYINFYGPPGTIPTIPYHQALQIGTESGPAFDVVKGRAVFVGLSEVLLAERKDSFYTVFSQGNGVFIGGVEIAASAFLNILDDATIVPISLPAHIGLLLSWGIIVGVLCRLLPISMAAGAMFGIAGLYLALAAYQFQSGQQWYPLVLPLLVQLPIGFGGAVLWNYAESERERKNIRNAFGLYLPNDVVDQLAKDMANIKGTTQVVYGTCLFTDAGDYTALSEKMTPKDLSDFLGQYFEALFQPVRKHGGLIVDLKGDSILAIWKGPLDDPALRKRACLAALEMSESVARFNQSVAPYSLPTRIGLHAGELTIGAVGAMDHYEYRPTGDVVNTASRVEGFNKYVGTQIAVSDEVIQGLDGLLTRQLGMFRLKGKGKPLGLHELVNRSEQVDQAQRETCMIFAEGLTAFRNRSWDEARVAFQQCIDVTEKDGPSQFYLALCEQYLKSPPSEEPWEAVVTLEKK
;
A
#
# COMPACT_ATOMS: atom_id res chain seq x y z
N MET A 1 12.34 -15.40 7.48
CA MET A 1 12.31 -14.03 8.03
C MET A 1 11.29 -13.97 9.16
N THR A 2 11.68 -13.44 10.32
CA THR A 2 10.77 -13.26 11.47
C THR A 2 9.66 -12.25 11.14
N ARG A 3 8.50 -12.36 11.79
CA ARG A 3 7.37 -11.41 11.60
C ARG A 3 7.80 -9.96 11.87
N ILE A 4 8.66 -9.76 12.87
CA ILE A 4 9.22 -8.45 13.24
C ILE A 4 10.05 -7.86 12.10
N PHE A 5 10.93 -8.66 11.48
CA PHE A 5 11.74 -8.18 10.36
C PHE A 5 10.88 -7.73 9.17
N LYS A 6 9.84 -8.52 8.83
CA LYS A 6 8.89 -8.15 7.76
C LYS A 6 8.12 -6.87 8.10
N ALA A 7 7.74 -6.69 9.37
CA ALA A 7 7.05 -5.48 9.84
C ALA A 7 7.93 -4.23 9.73
N LEU A 8 9.19 -4.33 10.19
CA LEU A 8 10.16 -3.25 10.08
C LEU A 8 10.50 -2.92 8.62
N ALA A 9 10.72 -3.94 7.77
CA ALA A 9 10.98 -3.74 6.35
C ALA A 9 9.82 -3.01 5.65
N TRP A 10 8.58 -3.41 5.93
CA TRP A 10 7.40 -2.73 5.40
C TRP A 10 7.28 -1.29 5.91
N GLY A 11 7.46 -1.09 7.22
CA GLY A 11 7.42 0.24 7.82
C GLY A 11 8.50 1.18 7.30
N CYS A 12 9.73 0.68 7.11
CA CYS A 12 10.81 1.43 6.48
C CYS A 12 10.49 1.78 5.02
N ALA A 13 9.88 0.88 4.26
CA ALA A 13 9.46 1.17 2.88
C ALA A 13 8.40 2.28 2.82
N VAL A 14 7.39 2.23 3.70
CA VAL A 14 6.35 3.28 3.82
C VAL A 14 6.96 4.61 4.29
N GLY A 15 7.91 4.56 5.23
CA GLY A 15 8.67 5.70 5.71
C GLY A 15 9.46 6.38 4.60
N LEU A 16 10.28 5.61 3.88
CA LEU A 16 11.10 6.07 2.75
C LEU A 16 10.23 6.62 1.61
N MET A 17 9.12 5.97 1.29
CA MET A 17 8.17 6.46 0.30
C MET A 17 7.61 7.84 0.69
N GLY A 18 7.17 8.02 1.93
CA GLY A 18 6.71 9.32 2.42
C GLY A 18 7.79 10.39 2.36
N LEU A 19 9.03 10.03 2.70
CA LEU A 19 10.18 10.92 2.62
C LEU A 19 10.53 11.31 1.18
N VAL A 20 10.49 10.38 0.23
CA VAL A 20 10.73 10.72 -1.19
C VAL A 20 9.63 11.64 -1.72
N LEU A 21 8.37 11.35 -1.36
CA LEU A 21 7.25 12.18 -1.77
C LEU A 21 7.30 13.59 -1.16
N SER A 22 7.87 13.77 0.04
CA SER A 22 7.96 15.09 0.69
C SER A 22 8.82 16.10 -0.06
N PHE A 23 9.76 15.64 -0.90
CA PHE A 23 10.57 16.52 -1.75
C PHE A 23 9.87 16.93 -3.05
N THR A 24 8.67 16.39 -3.33
CA THR A 24 7.91 16.76 -4.53
C THR A 24 7.14 18.07 -4.30
N HIS A 25 7.11 18.92 -5.33
CA HIS A 25 6.33 20.17 -5.30
C HIS A 25 4.84 19.91 -5.00
N MET A 26 4.30 18.82 -5.55
CA MET A 26 2.91 18.43 -5.35
C MET A 26 2.60 18.15 -3.87
N ALA A 27 3.40 17.33 -3.19
CA ALA A 27 3.19 17.03 -1.77
C ALA A 27 3.24 18.30 -0.91
N ARG A 28 4.21 19.17 -1.16
CA ARG A 28 4.33 20.46 -0.47
C ARG A 28 3.10 21.35 -0.69
N SER A 29 2.62 21.46 -1.93
CA SER A 29 1.42 22.24 -2.24
C SER A 29 0.18 21.70 -1.50
N PHE A 30 -0.01 20.38 -1.43
CA PHE A 30 -1.12 19.80 -0.68
C PHE A 30 -0.99 20.03 0.83
N GLU A 31 0.22 19.95 1.38
CA GLU A 31 0.45 20.27 2.79
C GLU A 31 0.09 21.74 3.09
N GLU A 32 0.45 22.67 2.20
CA GLU A 32 0.13 24.09 2.33
C GLU A 32 -1.38 24.37 2.15
N ASP A 33 -2.03 23.72 1.19
CA ASP A 33 -3.44 24.00 0.85
C ASP A 33 -4.45 23.27 1.74
N LEU A 34 -4.14 22.05 2.18
CA LEU A 34 -5.03 21.24 3.03
C LEU A 34 -4.55 21.20 4.48
N GLY A 35 -3.27 20.92 4.70
CA GLY A 35 -2.72 20.70 6.04
C GLY A 35 -2.71 21.98 6.87
N LEU A 36 -2.04 23.02 6.36
CA LEU A 36 -1.95 24.33 7.00
C LEU A 36 -3.35 24.96 7.19
N ASP A 37 -4.23 24.79 6.20
CA ASP A 37 -5.63 25.25 6.30
C ASP A 37 -6.42 24.63 7.42
N LEU A 38 -6.28 23.32 7.59
CA LEU A 38 -6.95 22.63 8.66
C LEU A 38 -6.48 23.17 10.01
N PHE A 39 -5.19 23.49 10.17
CA PHE A 39 -4.69 24.05 11.42
C PHE A 39 -5.23 25.46 11.71
N PHE A 40 -5.30 26.35 10.73
CA PHE A 40 -5.95 27.66 10.93
C PHE A 40 -7.43 27.52 11.28
N LYS A 41 -8.17 26.60 10.63
CA LYS A 41 -9.58 26.34 10.92
C LYS A 41 -9.78 25.75 12.32
N LEU A 42 -8.92 24.82 12.74
CA LEU A 42 -8.95 24.21 14.08
C LEU A 42 -8.61 25.23 15.17
N ARG A 43 -7.64 26.11 14.90
CA ARG A 43 -7.23 27.18 15.83
C ARG A 43 -8.30 28.26 15.98
N GLY A 44 -9.00 28.56 14.89
CA GLY A 44 -10.00 29.63 14.85
C GLY A 44 -9.38 31.03 14.86
N ILE A 45 -10.23 32.01 15.18
CA ILE A 45 -9.87 33.45 15.20
C ILE A 45 -9.02 33.76 16.43
N GLN A 46 -7.90 34.44 16.23
CA GLN A 46 -7.06 35.02 17.28
C GLN A 46 -7.23 36.53 17.31
N GLN A 47 -7.15 37.13 18.50
CA GLN A 47 -7.10 38.57 18.62
C GLN A 47 -5.72 39.07 18.15
N PRO A 48 -5.66 39.98 17.18
CA PRO A 48 -4.40 40.56 16.76
C PRO A 48 -3.85 41.51 17.82
N PRO A 49 -2.52 41.68 17.87
CA PRO A 49 -1.90 42.75 18.64
C PRO A 49 -2.42 44.14 18.22
N THR A 50 -2.34 45.10 19.13
CA THR A 50 -2.93 46.44 18.94
C THR A 50 -2.00 47.44 18.23
N GLU A 51 -0.77 47.04 17.93
CA GLU A 51 0.32 47.87 17.42
C GLU A 51 0.14 48.28 15.95
N ALA A 52 -0.81 47.67 15.24
CA ALA A 52 -1.15 48.03 13.87
C ALA A 52 -2.64 48.34 13.71
N VAL A 53 -2.95 49.32 12.86
CA VAL A 53 -4.31 49.72 12.48
C VAL A 53 -4.38 49.91 10.98
N VAL A 54 -5.46 49.44 10.38
CA VAL A 54 -5.73 49.65 8.96
C VAL A 54 -6.67 50.85 8.80
N VAL A 55 -6.37 51.73 7.85
CA VAL A 55 -7.28 52.77 7.38
C VAL A 55 -7.78 52.34 6.01
N SER A 56 -9.05 51.95 5.93
CA SER A 56 -9.66 51.41 4.72
C SER A 56 -10.15 52.52 3.81
N ILE A 57 -9.68 52.53 2.56
CA ILE A 57 -10.27 53.29 1.48
C ILE A 57 -11.46 52.46 0.96
N ASP A 58 -12.67 52.90 1.29
CA ASP A 58 -13.93 52.24 0.98
C ASP A 58 -14.93 53.17 0.27
N ARG A 59 -16.01 52.59 -0.27
CA ARG A 59 -17.07 53.34 -0.94
C ARG A 59 -17.79 54.28 0.03
N ASP A 60 -18.00 53.84 1.27
CA ASP A 60 -18.62 54.66 2.33
C ASP A 60 -17.82 55.95 2.56
N SER A 61 -16.49 55.88 2.55
CA SER A 61 -15.63 57.05 2.64
C SER A 61 -15.70 57.94 1.39
N ALA A 62 -15.85 57.38 0.19
CA ALA A 62 -16.04 58.17 -1.02
C ALA A 62 -17.35 58.97 -0.96
N GLU A 63 -18.44 58.33 -0.52
CA GLU A 63 -19.76 58.95 -0.35
C GLU A 63 -19.74 60.05 0.71
N ASN A 64 -19.23 59.77 1.92
CA ASN A 64 -19.17 60.74 3.02
C ASN A 64 -18.27 61.94 2.71
N LEU A 65 -17.22 61.75 1.90
CA LEU A 65 -16.34 62.84 1.48
C LEU A 65 -16.81 63.54 0.19
N THR A 66 -17.89 63.05 -0.44
CA THR A 66 -18.43 63.57 -1.71
C THR A 66 -17.37 63.57 -2.83
N ILE A 67 -16.57 62.49 -2.91
CA ILE A 67 -15.51 62.29 -3.91
C ILE A 67 -15.78 61.03 -4.75
N PRO A 68 -15.13 60.85 -5.91
CA PRO A 68 -15.41 59.69 -6.77
C PRO A 68 -15.09 58.35 -6.11
N ASP A 69 -15.91 57.33 -6.36
CA ASP A 69 -15.71 55.95 -5.89
C ASP A 69 -14.36 55.34 -6.26
N ASN A 70 -13.73 55.82 -7.34
CA ASN A 70 -12.41 55.35 -7.76
C ASN A 70 -11.30 56.04 -6.94
N PRO A 71 -10.57 55.32 -6.07
CA PRO A 71 -9.49 55.89 -5.25
C PRO A 71 -8.34 56.50 -6.04
N ASP A 72 -8.09 56.02 -7.26
CA ASP A 72 -7.08 56.58 -8.15
C ASP A 72 -7.42 58.01 -8.57
N LYS A 73 -8.68 58.44 -8.41
CA LYS A 73 -9.15 59.80 -8.69
C LYS A 73 -9.25 60.70 -7.45
N TRP A 74 -8.93 60.21 -6.25
CA TRP A 74 -9.04 61.01 -5.04
C TRP A 74 -8.06 62.20 -5.06
N PRO A 75 -8.47 63.40 -4.61
CA PRO A 75 -7.59 64.57 -4.54
C PRO A 75 -6.42 64.32 -3.56
N ARG A 76 -5.21 64.79 -3.88
CA ARG A 76 -4.06 64.58 -2.97
C ARG A 76 -4.18 65.41 -1.70
N SER A 77 -4.92 66.52 -1.72
CA SER A 77 -5.26 67.31 -0.53
C SER A 77 -5.96 66.47 0.54
N VAL A 78 -6.75 65.47 0.16
CA VAL A 78 -7.40 64.55 1.12
C VAL A 78 -6.37 63.66 1.81
N HIS A 79 -5.39 63.13 1.07
CA HIS A 79 -4.28 62.35 1.64
C HIS A 79 -3.35 63.21 2.50
N ALA A 80 -3.11 64.47 2.12
CA ALA A 80 -2.36 65.42 2.92
C ALA A 80 -3.00 65.63 4.30
N ARG A 81 -4.32 65.88 4.32
CA ARG A 81 -5.08 66.01 5.58
C ARG A 81 -5.02 64.75 6.43
N LEU A 82 -5.07 63.56 5.82
CA LEU A 82 -4.95 62.31 6.56
C LEU A 82 -3.58 62.21 7.23
N VAL A 83 -2.49 62.49 6.51
CA VAL A 83 -1.13 62.46 7.07
C VAL A 83 -1.00 63.43 8.25
N ASP A 84 -1.41 64.69 8.07
CA ASP A 84 -1.39 65.70 9.14
C ASP A 84 -2.26 65.30 10.34
N THR A 85 -3.30 64.50 10.13
CA THR A 85 -4.22 64.04 11.18
C THR A 85 -3.63 62.87 11.97
N LEU A 86 -3.08 61.87 11.27
CA LEU A 86 -2.46 60.70 11.88
C LEU A 86 -1.17 61.07 12.63
N GLU A 87 -0.40 62.03 12.11
CA GLU A 87 0.79 62.57 12.78
C GLU A 87 0.41 63.25 14.10
N ARG A 88 -0.56 64.16 14.08
CA ARG A 88 -1.09 64.81 15.30
C ARG A 88 -1.68 63.83 16.30
N ALA A 89 -2.26 62.72 15.82
CA ALA A 89 -2.78 61.63 16.65
C ALA A 89 -1.67 60.74 17.25
N GLY A 90 -0.41 60.93 16.85
CA GLY A 90 0.75 60.21 17.38
C GLY A 90 1.00 58.85 16.73
N ALA A 91 0.64 58.67 15.45
CA ALA A 91 1.05 57.49 14.69
C ALA A 91 2.59 57.39 14.64
N LYS A 92 3.15 56.19 14.89
CA LYS A 92 4.61 55.97 14.84
C LYS A 92 5.12 55.77 13.41
N ALA A 93 4.32 55.12 12.57
CA ALA A 93 4.60 54.92 11.15
C ALA A 93 3.29 55.02 10.37
N ILE A 94 3.30 55.74 9.25
CA ILE A 94 2.16 55.88 8.34
C ILE A 94 2.57 55.27 7.01
N THR A 95 1.83 54.29 6.53
CA THR A 95 2.18 53.55 5.32
C THR A 95 1.03 53.62 4.33
N PHE A 96 1.33 53.96 3.07
CA PHE A 96 0.33 54.02 1.99
C PHE A 96 0.54 52.88 1.00
N ASP A 97 -0.35 51.88 1.05
CA ASP A 97 -0.52 50.84 0.02
C ASP A 97 -1.39 51.39 -1.14
N VAL A 98 -0.96 52.53 -1.68
CA VAL A 98 -1.58 53.25 -2.80
C VAL A 98 -0.48 53.72 -3.73
N HIS A 99 -0.61 53.44 -5.03
CA HIS A 99 0.42 53.79 -6.00
C HIS A 99 0.29 55.24 -6.49
N PHE A 100 1.21 56.10 -6.05
CA PHE A 100 1.26 57.50 -6.43
C PHE A 100 2.24 57.76 -7.59
N ILE A 101 2.04 57.11 -8.74
CA ILE A 101 3.01 57.12 -9.86
C ILE A 101 2.96 58.41 -10.68
N GLU A 102 1.76 58.90 -10.97
CA GLU A 102 1.55 60.05 -11.87
C GLU A 102 1.17 61.32 -11.08
N PRO A 103 1.65 62.50 -11.51
CA PRO A 103 1.21 63.78 -10.97
C PRO A 103 -0.26 64.05 -11.30
N LYS A 104 -0.93 64.85 -10.47
CA LYS A 104 -2.32 65.27 -10.66
C LYS A 104 -2.40 66.79 -10.72
N VAL A 105 -3.03 67.41 -9.73
CA VAL A 105 -3.19 68.86 -9.62
C VAL A 105 -2.02 69.38 -8.78
N THR A 106 -1.25 70.32 -9.33
CA THR A 106 0.02 70.77 -8.75
C THR A 106 -0.11 71.29 -7.32
N GLU A 107 -1.18 72.02 -7.01
CA GLU A 107 -1.42 72.55 -5.65
C GLU A 107 -1.67 71.41 -4.64
N ASP A 108 -2.51 70.44 -5.03
CA ASP A 108 -2.83 69.24 -4.25
C ASP A 108 -1.59 68.35 -4.03
N ASP A 109 -0.80 68.13 -5.09
CA ASP A 109 0.45 67.38 -5.02
C ASP A 109 1.42 68.07 -4.05
N HIS A 110 1.57 69.39 -4.11
CA HIS A 110 2.41 70.13 -3.16
C HIS A 110 1.91 70.04 -1.71
N LEU A 111 0.60 70.07 -1.47
CA LEU A 111 0.04 69.88 -0.12
C LEU A 111 0.41 68.51 0.44
N PHE A 112 0.30 67.45 -0.38
CA PHE A 112 0.64 66.10 0.05
C PHE A 112 2.14 65.92 0.28
N GLU A 113 2.97 66.44 -0.63
CA GLU A 113 4.43 66.46 -0.46
C GLU A 113 4.84 67.13 0.87
N GLN A 114 4.28 68.29 1.18
CA GLN A 114 4.58 69.01 2.42
C GLN A 114 4.11 68.27 3.66
N ALA A 115 2.93 67.65 3.62
CA ALA A 115 2.41 66.86 4.74
C ALA A 115 3.30 65.65 5.02
N ILE A 116 3.71 64.90 3.98
CA ILE A 116 4.64 63.77 4.09
C ILE A 116 5.97 64.23 4.72
N ARG A 117 6.55 65.31 4.20
CA ARG A 117 7.85 65.82 4.66
C ARG A 117 7.79 66.31 6.11
N ARG A 118 6.69 66.95 6.50
CA ARG A 118 6.47 67.43 7.87
C ARG A 118 6.33 66.27 8.85
N ALA A 119 5.59 65.23 8.47
CA ALA A 119 5.36 64.09 9.33
C ALA A 119 6.62 63.25 9.55
N GLY A 120 7.47 63.10 8.53
CA GLY A 120 8.79 62.46 8.66
C GLY A 120 8.75 60.97 9.03
N ASN A 121 7.56 60.37 9.05
CA ASN A 121 7.28 58.98 9.39
C ASN A 121 6.35 58.29 8.36
N VAL A 122 6.51 58.64 7.08
CA VAL A 122 5.65 58.12 5.99
C VAL A 122 6.43 57.19 5.06
N VAL A 123 5.85 56.02 4.74
CA VAL A 123 6.35 55.08 3.72
C VAL A 123 5.33 54.96 2.58
N LEU A 124 5.80 55.03 1.34
CA LEU A 124 4.96 54.90 0.14
C LEU A 124 5.23 53.58 -0.61
N ALA A 125 4.19 52.98 -1.17
CA ALA A 125 4.33 51.73 -1.92
C ALA A 125 4.95 51.95 -3.31
N ASP A 126 5.95 51.12 -3.64
CA ASP A 126 6.48 51.00 -5.00
C ASP A 126 5.54 50.11 -5.83
N ALA A 127 5.19 50.56 -7.04
CA ALA A 127 4.41 49.75 -7.95
C ALA A 127 5.30 48.72 -8.65
N MET A 128 4.85 47.47 -8.72
CA MET A 128 5.58 46.41 -9.41
C MET A 128 4.88 45.98 -10.70
N ARG A 129 5.69 45.76 -11.74
CA ARG A 129 5.27 45.06 -12.96
C ARG A 129 6.19 43.87 -13.20
N ALA A 130 5.67 42.66 -13.04
CA ALA A 130 6.32 41.45 -13.49
C ALA A 130 6.19 41.37 -15.03
N LYS A 131 7.30 41.14 -15.73
CA LYS A 131 7.30 40.88 -17.17
C LYS A 131 8.04 39.57 -17.42
N ASP A 132 7.33 38.60 -17.95
CA ASP A 132 7.95 37.34 -18.40
C ASP A 132 8.73 37.60 -19.68
N ILE A 133 10.03 37.35 -19.61
CA ILE A 133 10.91 37.42 -20.78
C ILE A 133 11.22 35.98 -21.17
N PRO A 134 10.89 35.56 -22.40
CA PRO A 134 11.35 34.27 -22.90
C PRO A 134 12.86 34.29 -22.98
N THR A 135 13.53 33.45 -22.20
CA THR A 135 14.97 33.25 -22.30
C THR A 135 15.21 32.31 -23.48
N SER A 136 15.57 32.88 -24.62
CA SER A 136 16.07 32.12 -25.78
C SER A 136 17.48 31.63 -25.48
N SER A 137 17.63 30.42 -24.94
CA SER A 137 18.90 29.70 -25.04
C SER A 137 19.01 29.07 -26.42
N ALA A 138 20.08 29.40 -27.15
CA ALA A 138 20.40 28.72 -28.40
C ALA A 138 20.66 27.23 -28.11
N GLY A 139 19.69 26.37 -28.45
CA GLY A 139 19.78 24.92 -28.39
C GLY A 139 18.98 24.28 -27.24
N ASN A 140 17.99 23.48 -27.64
CA ASN A 140 17.03 22.68 -26.86
C ASN A 140 15.73 23.36 -26.38
N ASP A 141 14.66 22.63 -26.62
CA ASP A 141 13.26 23.03 -26.77
C ASP A 141 12.52 23.09 -25.42
N VAL A 142 12.98 23.95 -24.51
CA VAL A 142 12.21 24.39 -23.33
C VAL A 142 12.34 25.89 -23.23
N SER A 143 11.27 26.62 -23.52
CA SER A 143 11.21 28.07 -23.30
C SER A 143 11.14 28.35 -21.80
N ASP A 144 12.28 28.37 -21.12
CA ASP A 144 12.34 28.93 -19.77
C ASP A 144 11.96 30.42 -19.88
N THR A 145 10.97 30.84 -19.11
CA THR A 145 10.58 32.23 -18.98
C THR A 145 11.20 32.80 -17.72
N THR A 146 12.12 33.75 -17.85
CA THR A 146 12.62 34.50 -16.70
C THR A 146 11.66 35.66 -16.43
N THR A 147 10.96 35.63 -15.29
CA THR A 147 10.14 36.77 -14.84
C THR A 147 11.05 37.87 -14.29
N ILE A 148 11.16 39.00 -14.99
CA ILE A 148 11.84 40.19 -14.47
C ILE A 148 10.82 41.09 -13.78
N VAL A 149 11.02 41.37 -12.51
CA VAL A 149 10.18 42.29 -11.72
C VAL A 149 10.74 43.71 -11.86
N LYS A 150 9.99 44.60 -12.52
CA LYS A 150 10.34 46.03 -12.61
C LYS A 150 9.62 46.81 -11.51
N LEU A 151 10.40 47.44 -10.63
CA LEU A 151 9.93 48.41 -9.64
C LEU A 151 9.74 49.79 -10.28
N THR A 152 8.60 50.41 -10.00
CA THR A 152 8.27 51.79 -10.39
C THR A 152 8.04 52.59 -9.13
N LYS A 153 8.93 53.54 -8.86
CA LYS A 153 8.83 54.41 -7.68
C LYS A 153 7.62 55.34 -7.79
N PRO A 154 7.14 55.87 -6.65
CA PRO A 154 6.21 56.99 -6.63
C PRO A 154 6.75 58.20 -7.40
N PHE A 155 5.85 59.11 -7.74
CA PHE A 155 6.15 60.42 -8.32
C PHE A 155 7.28 61.09 -7.51
N GLU A 156 8.31 61.55 -8.21
CA GLU A 156 9.62 61.89 -7.63
C GLU A 156 9.54 62.84 -6.41
N PRO A 157 8.74 63.93 -6.39
CA PRO A 157 8.58 64.76 -5.20
C PRO A 157 8.08 63.99 -3.98
N PHE A 158 7.17 63.03 -4.16
CA PHE A 158 6.66 62.20 -3.06
C PHE A 158 7.70 61.18 -2.60
N ALA A 159 8.42 60.57 -3.55
CA ALA A 159 9.50 59.63 -3.23
C ALA A 159 10.63 60.30 -2.44
N GLN A 160 10.94 61.56 -2.72
CA GLN A 160 11.94 62.36 -1.98
C GLN A 160 11.41 62.88 -0.64
N ALA A 161 10.11 63.17 -0.54
CA ALA A 161 9.49 63.64 0.71
C ALA A 161 9.28 62.50 1.72
N ALA A 162 9.00 61.28 1.24
CA ALA A 162 8.76 60.12 2.07
C ALA A 162 10.03 59.65 2.79
N THR A 163 9.86 59.09 3.98
CA THR A 163 10.97 58.52 4.76
C THR A 163 11.56 57.30 4.06
N GLY A 164 10.74 56.56 3.31
CA GLY A 164 11.17 55.49 2.42
C GLY A 164 10.08 55.08 1.44
N THR A 165 10.48 54.34 0.41
CA THR A 165 9.55 53.66 -0.50
C THR A 165 9.88 52.18 -0.54
N ALA A 166 8.88 51.32 -0.63
CA ALA A 166 9.09 49.88 -0.59
C ALA A 166 8.03 49.13 -1.40
N PRO A 167 8.37 48.02 -2.07
CA PRO A 167 7.39 47.18 -2.74
C PRO A 167 6.61 46.29 -1.78
N PHE A 168 5.40 45.95 -2.16
CA PHE A 168 4.63 44.89 -1.52
C PHE A 168 4.33 43.76 -2.51
N VAL A 169 5.00 42.62 -2.31
CA VAL A 169 4.92 41.45 -3.20
C VAL A 169 3.97 40.43 -2.59
N LEU A 170 2.85 40.20 -3.26
CA LEU A 170 1.96 39.10 -2.94
C LEU A 170 1.58 38.34 -4.22
N PRO A 171 1.55 37.00 -4.19
CA PRO A 171 1.05 36.22 -5.30
C PRO A 171 -0.46 36.51 -5.45
N ARG A 172 -0.89 36.83 -6.67
CA ARG A 172 -2.30 37.08 -7.00
C ARG A 172 -2.96 35.78 -7.48
N ILE A 173 -4.30 35.74 -7.46
CA ILE A 173 -5.11 34.61 -7.95
C ILE A 173 -4.58 34.11 -9.31
N PRO A 174 -4.42 32.78 -9.50
CA PRO A 174 -5.04 31.67 -8.75
C PRO A 174 -4.25 31.17 -7.53
N PHE A 175 -3.15 31.82 -7.14
CA PHE A 175 -2.31 31.33 -6.06
C PHE A 175 -2.81 31.79 -4.69
N LYS A 176 -2.67 30.92 -3.70
CA LYS A 176 -2.98 31.20 -2.31
C LYS A 176 -1.82 31.92 -1.62
N VAL A 177 -2.14 32.98 -0.90
CA VAL A 177 -1.19 33.72 -0.07
C VAL A 177 -1.05 33.02 1.27
N ASN A 178 0.03 32.24 1.42
CA ASN A 178 0.44 31.64 2.69
C ASN A 178 1.75 32.25 3.23
N GLN A 179 2.43 33.05 2.40
CA GLN A 179 3.75 33.62 2.69
C GLN A 179 3.80 35.11 2.32
N TYR A 180 4.70 35.80 2.99
CA TYR A 180 5.11 37.17 2.67
C TYR A 180 6.63 37.24 2.59
N TRP A 181 7.14 38.21 1.83
CA TRP A 181 8.57 38.46 1.72
C TRP A 181 8.97 39.57 2.66
N THR A 182 10.10 39.43 3.33
CA THR A 182 10.77 40.51 4.06
C THR A 182 11.67 41.30 3.12
N PHE A 183 12.37 40.61 2.22
CA PHE A 183 13.23 41.20 1.18
C PHE A 183 12.92 40.58 -0.18
N GLN A 184 12.92 41.40 -1.23
CA GLN A 184 12.61 40.96 -2.60
C GLN A 184 13.90 40.74 -3.40
N GLN A 185 14.40 39.50 -3.39
CA GLN A 185 15.64 39.12 -4.06
C GLN A 185 15.59 39.35 -5.58
N GLY A 186 14.45 39.10 -6.23
CA GLY A 186 14.27 39.27 -7.68
C GLY A 186 14.34 40.73 -8.18
N ALA A 187 14.39 41.70 -7.26
CA ALA A 187 14.50 43.12 -7.58
C ALA A 187 15.69 43.81 -6.87
N GLY A 188 16.72 43.05 -6.50
CA GLY A 188 17.94 43.57 -5.86
C GLY A 188 17.92 43.58 -4.33
N ASP A 189 17.28 42.57 -3.74
CA ASP A 189 17.13 42.37 -2.28
C ASP A 189 16.58 43.60 -1.53
N VAL A 190 15.60 44.25 -2.15
CA VAL A 190 14.98 45.47 -1.61
C VAL A 190 14.06 45.10 -0.45
N PRO A 191 14.10 45.82 0.69
CA PRO A 191 13.18 45.57 1.78
C PRO A 191 11.73 45.84 1.35
N THR A 192 10.85 44.96 1.77
CA THR A 192 9.42 45.04 1.47
C THR A 192 8.70 46.01 2.39
N PHE A 193 7.45 46.30 2.03
CA PHE A 193 6.58 47.22 2.73
C PHE A 193 6.44 46.95 4.25
N PRO A 194 6.21 45.70 4.73
CA PRO A 194 6.17 45.41 6.18
C PRO A 194 7.50 45.66 6.90
N VAL A 195 8.64 45.44 6.21
CA VAL A 195 9.97 45.67 6.78
C VAL A 195 10.27 47.17 6.89
N ALA A 196 9.97 47.94 5.86
CA ALA A 196 10.12 49.40 5.91
C ALA A 196 9.23 50.02 7.01
N ALA A 197 7.99 49.52 7.14
CA ALA A 197 7.07 49.92 8.21
C ALA A 197 7.64 49.61 9.61
N LEU A 198 8.17 48.40 9.80
CA LEU A 198 8.74 47.97 11.09
C LEU A 198 10.03 48.71 11.45
N GLN A 199 10.90 48.94 10.47
CA GLN A 199 12.12 49.73 10.70
C GLN A 199 11.79 51.17 11.12
N LEU A 200 10.74 51.75 10.54
CA LEU A 200 10.30 53.09 10.91
C LEU A 200 9.58 53.12 12.27
N TYR A 201 8.77 52.10 12.55
CA TYR A 201 8.08 51.95 13.84
C TYR A 201 9.07 51.79 15.01
N GLY A 202 10.16 51.04 14.81
CA GLY A 202 11.25 50.83 15.77
C GLY A 202 12.42 51.80 15.59
N TRP A 203 12.19 53.01 15.06
CA TRP A 203 13.27 53.95 14.76
C TRP A 203 14.08 54.34 16.00
N GLU A 204 13.41 54.56 17.13
CA GLU A 204 14.05 54.91 18.40
C GLU A 204 15.02 53.83 18.88
N GLU A 205 14.69 52.55 18.63
CA GLU A 205 15.51 51.40 18.99
C GLU A 205 16.63 51.09 17.99
N PHE A 206 16.59 51.64 16.79
CA PHE A 206 17.60 51.34 15.77
C PHE A 206 19.02 51.75 16.21
N GLY A 207 19.14 52.85 16.96
CA GLY A 207 20.41 53.25 17.58
C GLY A 207 20.96 52.20 18.54
N ASP A 208 20.09 51.53 19.31
CA ASP A 208 20.50 50.46 20.23
C ASP A 208 20.92 49.21 19.46
N LEU A 209 20.23 48.87 18.36
CA LEU A 209 20.65 47.77 17.47
C LEU A 209 22.06 48.01 16.94
N VAL A 210 22.33 49.22 16.43
CA VAL A 210 23.65 49.62 15.94
C VAL A 210 24.71 49.50 17.05
N GLN A 211 24.39 49.91 18.27
CA GLN A 211 25.28 49.76 19.44
C GLN A 211 25.56 48.27 19.76
N LEU A 212 24.53 47.42 19.75
CA LEU A 212 24.68 45.99 20.00
C LEU A 212 25.56 45.32 18.95
N VAL A 213 25.37 45.65 17.66
CA VAL A 213 26.22 45.13 16.57
C VAL A 213 27.68 45.56 16.78
N LYS A 214 27.93 46.82 17.16
CA LYS A 214 29.28 47.33 17.47
C LYS A 214 29.93 46.61 18.65
N GLN A 215 29.16 46.30 19.69
CA GLN A 215 29.65 45.57 20.87
C GLN A 215 30.04 44.13 20.54
N VAL A 216 29.18 43.45 19.77
CA VAL A 216 29.37 42.03 19.41
C VAL A 216 30.49 41.85 18.39
N THR A 217 30.67 42.77 17.45
CA THR A 217 31.73 42.70 16.45
C THR A 217 32.31 44.07 16.15
N PRO A 218 33.32 44.51 16.90
CA PRO A 218 33.97 45.82 16.73
C PRO A 218 34.54 46.05 15.32
N ALA A 219 34.87 44.98 14.59
CA ALA A 219 35.35 45.05 13.21
C ALA A 219 34.32 45.65 12.22
N TYR A 220 33.02 45.61 12.55
CA TYR A 220 31.97 46.23 11.74
C TYR A 220 31.61 47.64 12.19
N ALA A 221 32.29 48.19 13.21
CA ALA A 221 31.96 49.51 13.76
C ALA A 221 32.09 50.65 12.74
N GLU A 222 32.95 50.51 11.74
CA GLU A 222 33.11 51.47 10.63
C GLU A 222 32.07 51.31 9.51
N ARG A 223 31.40 50.15 9.44
CA ARG A 223 30.39 49.84 8.40
C ARG A 223 28.95 50.13 8.85
N VAL A 224 28.73 50.26 10.14
CA VAL A 224 27.43 50.56 10.74
C VAL A 224 27.33 52.07 11.05
N PRO A 225 26.17 52.72 10.88
CA PRO A 225 26.03 54.17 11.06
C PRO A 225 26.65 54.70 12.36
N ALA A 226 27.40 55.81 12.26
CA ALA A 226 27.97 56.47 13.45
C ALA A 226 26.90 57.31 14.17
N ASP A 227 26.08 58.00 13.38
CA ASP A 227 24.93 58.79 13.80
C ASP A 227 23.73 58.41 12.91
N VAL A 228 22.81 57.67 13.50
CA VAL A 228 21.61 57.13 12.83
C VAL A 228 20.74 58.23 12.23
N GLU A 229 20.60 59.38 12.92
CA GLU A 229 19.69 60.43 12.49
C GLU A 229 20.28 61.24 11.33
N LYS A 230 21.59 61.51 11.40
CA LYS A 230 22.30 62.15 10.29
C LYS A 230 22.38 61.26 9.05
N GLU A 231 22.56 59.95 9.24
CA GLU A 231 22.58 58.99 8.13
C GLU A 231 21.19 58.76 7.52
N ARG A 232 20.11 58.91 8.29
CA ARG A 232 18.74 58.91 7.75
C ARG A 232 18.55 59.95 6.66
N ILE A 233 19.06 61.17 6.86
CA ILE A 233 18.93 62.28 5.91
C ILE A 233 19.78 62.06 4.65
N THR A 234 20.96 61.45 4.80
CA THR A 234 21.93 61.32 3.69
C THR A 234 21.76 60.03 2.88
N ARG A 235 21.49 58.89 3.54
CA ARG A 235 21.36 57.57 2.89
C ARG A 235 19.91 57.13 2.67
N GLY A 236 18.96 57.68 3.43
CA GLY A 236 17.55 57.27 3.42
C GLY A 236 17.29 55.93 4.13
N LEU A 237 16.03 55.68 4.49
CA LEU A 237 15.60 54.50 5.28
C LEU A 237 16.00 53.17 4.60
N VAL A 238 15.65 53.02 3.32
CA VAL A 238 15.87 51.79 2.56
C VAL A 238 17.36 51.47 2.41
N GLY A 239 18.19 52.51 2.21
CA GLY A 239 19.65 52.35 2.11
C GLY A 239 20.24 51.78 3.39
N MET A 240 19.83 52.32 4.55
CA MET A 240 20.31 51.82 5.86
C MET A 240 19.86 50.38 6.14
N ILE A 241 18.63 50.01 5.78
CA ILE A 241 18.15 48.64 5.91
C ILE A 241 19.02 47.69 5.09
N ARG A 242 19.34 48.06 3.84
CA ARG A 242 20.19 47.24 2.98
C ARG A 242 21.62 47.12 3.51
N ASP A 243 22.22 48.21 3.96
CA ASP A 243 23.59 48.18 4.51
C ASP A 243 23.70 47.24 5.73
N LEU A 244 22.68 47.21 6.60
CA LEU A 244 22.62 46.24 7.70
C LEU A 244 22.31 44.82 7.23
N ARG A 245 21.41 44.65 6.25
CA ARG A 245 21.13 43.34 5.65
C ARG A 245 22.42 42.72 5.08
N ASP A 246 23.19 43.50 4.33
CA ASP A 246 24.48 43.07 3.75
C ASP A 246 25.49 42.64 4.83
N LEU A 247 25.45 43.26 6.01
CA LEU A 247 26.29 42.87 7.15
C LEU A 247 25.85 41.53 7.75
N PHE A 248 24.55 41.33 7.95
CA PHE A 248 24.00 40.09 8.51
C PHE A 248 24.12 38.91 7.54
N GLU A 249 24.02 39.15 6.23
CA GLU A 249 24.28 38.11 5.22
C GLU A 249 25.78 37.77 5.12
N GLY A 250 26.67 38.75 5.38
CA GLY A 250 28.11 38.56 5.38
C GLY A 250 28.67 37.76 6.57
N ASP A 251 28.03 37.81 7.75
CA ASP A 251 28.34 36.96 8.91
C ASP A 251 27.05 36.26 9.43
N PRO A 252 26.77 35.02 9.01
CA PRO A 252 25.58 34.27 9.43
C PRO A 252 25.46 34.06 10.95
N LEU A 253 26.57 34.16 11.70
CA LEU A 253 26.55 34.01 13.16
C LEU A 253 26.22 35.33 13.87
N LEU A 254 26.28 36.47 13.18
CA LEU A 254 26.08 37.79 13.77
C LEU A 254 24.70 37.90 14.44
N GLY A 255 23.63 37.46 13.75
CA GLY A 255 22.28 37.51 14.30
C GLY A 255 22.13 36.70 15.59
N GLY A 256 22.78 35.53 15.68
CA GLY A 256 22.79 34.72 16.90
C GLY A 256 23.54 35.39 18.05
N LYS A 257 24.73 35.93 17.77
CA LYS A 257 25.55 36.63 18.77
C LYS A 257 24.85 37.90 19.30
N VAL A 258 24.26 38.70 18.42
CA VAL A 258 23.51 39.93 18.78
C VAL A 258 22.28 39.59 19.63
N ARG A 259 21.58 38.50 19.31
CA ARG A 259 20.44 38.05 20.11
C ARG A 259 20.87 37.56 21.50
N GLU A 260 21.99 36.82 21.59
CA GLU A 260 22.54 36.38 22.87
C GLU A 260 22.97 37.57 23.75
N GLU A 261 23.59 38.59 23.15
CA GLU A 261 23.96 39.81 23.88
C GLU A 261 22.73 40.60 24.34
N LEU A 262 21.68 40.68 23.50
CA LEU A 262 20.41 41.29 23.88
C LEU A 262 19.78 40.58 25.10
N GLU A 263 19.79 39.24 25.13
CA GLU A 263 19.31 38.47 26.30
C GLU A 263 20.14 38.77 27.56
N ARG A 264 21.47 38.84 27.43
CA ARG A 264 22.38 39.12 28.55
C ARG A 264 22.23 40.54 29.11
N SER A 265 21.79 41.51 28.31
CA SER A 265 21.58 42.89 28.74
C SER A 265 20.54 43.05 29.85
N GLY A 266 19.68 42.04 30.04
CA GLY A 266 18.56 42.07 31.00
C GLY A 266 17.45 43.05 30.60
N LEU A 267 17.46 43.58 29.37
CA LEU A 267 16.47 44.55 28.89
C LEU A 267 15.04 44.00 28.96
N ARG A 268 14.85 42.70 28.69
CA ARG A 268 13.54 42.04 28.76
C ARG A 268 12.82 42.24 30.09
N ALA A 269 13.55 42.22 31.20
CA ALA A 269 12.97 42.41 32.53
C ALA A 269 12.74 43.89 32.89
N LYS A 270 13.41 44.83 32.20
CA LYS A 270 13.32 46.27 32.44
C LYS A 270 12.25 46.94 31.57
N ASP A 271 12.18 46.53 30.31
CA ASP A 271 11.29 47.09 29.29
C ASP A 271 11.02 46.01 28.22
N GLU A 272 9.94 45.27 28.43
CA GLU A 272 9.57 44.14 27.57
C GLU A 272 9.22 44.59 26.14
N ASP A 273 8.57 45.74 25.99
CA ASP A 273 8.16 46.27 24.69
C ASP A 273 9.36 46.73 23.87
N ARG A 274 10.33 47.41 24.49
CA ARG A 274 11.58 47.81 23.83
C ARG A 274 12.43 46.59 23.46
N TYR A 275 12.52 45.59 24.36
CA TYR A 275 13.17 44.32 24.05
C TYR A 275 12.50 43.64 22.85
N ARG A 276 11.17 43.62 22.80
CA ARG A 276 10.41 43.01 21.70
C ARG A 276 10.70 43.69 20.37
N ARG A 277 10.64 45.02 20.31
CA ARG A 277 10.98 45.80 19.09
C ARG A 277 12.42 45.54 18.64
N LEU A 278 13.39 45.53 19.56
CA LEU A 278 14.78 45.23 19.23
C LEU A 278 14.97 43.83 18.68
N LYS A 279 14.36 42.83 19.33
CA LYS A 279 14.39 41.44 18.87
C LYS A 279 13.80 41.32 17.46
N ALA A 280 12.69 41.99 17.19
CA ALA A 280 12.06 42.02 15.88
C ALA A 280 12.99 42.61 14.81
N LEU A 281 13.63 43.75 15.08
CA LEU A 281 14.60 44.36 14.16
C LEU A 281 15.78 43.41 13.87
N ILE A 282 16.37 42.76 14.88
CA ILE A 282 17.44 41.77 14.69
C ILE A 282 16.96 40.62 13.79
N ASN A 283 15.75 40.13 14.05
CA ASN A 283 15.18 39.00 13.32
C ASN A 283 14.87 39.34 11.86
N ILE A 284 14.54 40.58 11.51
CA ILE A 284 14.40 41.01 10.11
C ILE A 284 15.70 40.77 9.34
N TYR A 285 16.82 41.28 9.85
CA TYR A 285 18.09 41.29 9.13
C TYR A 285 18.73 39.90 9.01
N GLY A 286 18.66 39.08 10.06
CA GLY A 286 19.25 37.74 10.07
C GLY A 286 18.33 36.61 9.62
N GLY A 287 17.07 36.90 9.28
CA GLY A 287 16.08 35.86 8.94
C GLY A 287 15.95 35.57 7.45
N GLU A 288 15.16 34.55 7.12
CA GLU A 288 14.81 34.20 5.73
C GLU A 288 14.06 35.35 5.04
N ALA A 289 14.28 35.47 3.72
CA ALA A 289 13.69 36.49 2.85
C ALA A 289 12.18 36.28 2.62
N SER A 290 11.68 35.06 2.83
CA SER A 290 10.26 34.70 2.77
C SER A 290 9.84 34.00 4.06
N ARG A 291 8.65 34.32 4.59
CA ARG A 291 8.12 33.73 5.83
C ARG A 291 6.64 33.38 5.65
N TYR A 292 6.17 32.35 6.35
CA TYR A 292 4.74 32.06 6.37
C TYR A 292 3.98 33.06 7.24
N ILE A 293 2.81 33.47 6.75
CA ILE A 293 1.91 34.38 7.44
C ILE A 293 1.11 33.58 8.47
N ASN A 294 1.13 34.05 9.71
CA ASN A 294 0.18 33.67 10.73
C ASN A 294 -1.01 34.62 10.70
N PHE A 295 -2.09 34.22 10.00
CA PHE A 295 -3.31 35.01 9.89
C PHE A 295 -4.12 35.00 11.19
N TYR A 296 -4.55 36.16 11.67
CA TYR A 296 -5.35 36.24 12.89
C TYR A 296 -6.81 35.81 12.70
N GLY A 297 -7.39 36.01 11.51
CA GLY A 297 -8.79 35.68 11.26
C GLY A 297 -9.29 36.09 9.88
N PRO A 298 -10.63 36.10 9.68
CA PRO A 298 -11.26 36.59 8.45
C PRO A 298 -11.02 38.10 8.22
N PRO A 299 -11.37 38.64 7.03
CA PRO A 299 -11.23 40.06 6.72
C PRO A 299 -11.77 40.99 7.81
N GLY A 300 -11.03 42.06 8.12
CA GLY A 300 -11.37 43.02 9.16
C GLY A 300 -11.07 42.54 10.60
N THR A 301 -10.25 41.49 10.76
CA THR A 301 -9.80 41.04 12.09
C THR A 301 -8.82 42.04 12.69
N ILE A 302 -7.92 42.62 11.87
CA ILE A 302 -7.10 43.75 12.32
C ILE A 302 -7.97 44.99 12.47
N PRO A 303 -7.82 45.78 13.56
CA PRO A 303 -8.60 47.00 13.75
C PRO A 303 -8.55 47.89 12.52
N THR A 304 -9.71 48.10 11.90
CA THR A 304 -9.86 48.81 10.63
C THR A 304 -10.78 50.00 10.81
N ILE A 305 -10.34 51.18 10.38
CA ILE A 305 -11.07 52.45 10.47
C ILE A 305 -11.36 52.93 9.04
N PRO A 306 -12.62 53.26 8.69
CA PRO A 306 -12.94 53.88 7.42
C PRO A 306 -12.18 55.20 7.21
N TYR A 307 -11.71 55.45 6.00
CA TYR A 307 -10.89 56.61 5.66
C TYR A 307 -11.50 57.94 6.11
N HIS A 308 -12.81 58.13 5.91
CA HIS A 308 -13.50 59.35 6.30
C HIS A 308 -13.52 59.58 7.82
N GLN A 309 -13.60 58.50 8.62
CA GLN A 309 -13.52 58.58 10.09
C GLN A 309 -12.09 58.87 10.53
N ALA A 310 -11.09 58.31 9.84
CA ALA A 310 -9.68 58.58 10.13
C ALA A 310 -9.31 60.06 9.95
N LEU A 311 -9.98 60.79 9.05
CA LEU A 311 -9.81 62.24 8.88
C LEU A 311 -10.37 63.08 10.04
N GLN A 312 -11.27 62.51 10.85
CA GLN A 312 -11.94 63.21 11.96
C GLN A 312 -11.26 62.99 13.30
N ILE A 313 -10.30 62.05 13.38
CA ILE A 313 -9.41 61.89 14.54
C ILE A 313 -8.81 63.27 14.84
N GLY A 314 -8.86 63.77 16.07
CA GLY A 314 -8.39 65.14 16.33
C GLY A 314 -9.48 66.18 16.56
N THR A 315 -10.62 66.04 15.90
CA THR A 315 -11.60 67.15 15.75
C THR A 315 -12.79 67.09 16.71
N GLU A 316 -13.14 65.89 17.18
CA GLU A 316 -14.16 65.67 18.22
C GLU A 316 -13.59 64.78 19.33
N SER A 317 -13.88 65.10 20.59
CA SER A 317 -13.46 64.32 21.76
C SER A 317 -14.25 63.00 21.84
N GLY A 318 -13.99 62.09 20.90
CA GLY A 318 -14.56 60.74 20.86
C GLY A 318 -13.52 59.65 21.12
N PRO A 319 -13.95 58.40 21.41
CA PRO A 319 -13.08 57.25 21.69
C PRO A 319 -12.14 56.83 20.54
N ALA A 320 -12.23 57.46 19.36
CA ALA A 320 -11.36 57.20 18.20
C ALA A 320 -9.92 57.72 18.37
N PHE A 321 -9.67 58.64 19.31
CA PHE A 321 -8.34 59.25 19.53
C PHE A 321 -7.29 58.26 20.05
N ASP A 322 -7.69 57.25 20.82
CA ASP A 322 -6.77 56.27 21.42
C ASP A 322 -6.40 55.12 20.46
N VAL A 323 -7.05 55.03 19.29
CA VAL A 323 -6.87 53.89 18.39
C VAL A 323 -5.60 54.00 17.55
N VAL A 324 -5.03 55.19 17.34
CA VAL A 324 -3.85 55.38 16.46
C VAL A 324 -2.56 55.69 17.23
N LYS A 325 -2.67 56.24 18.45
CA LYS A 325 -1.54 56.70 19.23
C LYS A 325 -0.54 55.58 19.49
N GLY A 326 0.72 55.79 19.09
CA GLY A 326 1.82 54.85 19.30
C GLY A 326 1.83 53.65 18.35
N ARG A 327 0.96 53.60 17.34
CA ARG A 327 0.77 52.42 16.46
C ARG A 327 1.25 52.70 15.03
N ALA A 328 1.45 51.64 14.27
CA ALA A 328 1.68 51.69 12.83
C ALA A 328 0.34 51.72 12.08
N VAL A 329 0.20 52.66 11.15
CA VAL A 329 -1.03 52.85 10.36
C VAL A 329 -0.80 52.39 8.93
N PHE A 330 -1.67 51.53 8.44
CA PHE A 330 -1.64 50.97 7.08
C PHE A 330 -2.85 51.48 6.30
N VAL A 331 -2.62 52.35 5.32
CA VAL A 331 -3.66 52.99 4.50
C VAL A 331 -3.73 52.29 3.16
N GLY A 332 -4.88 51.74 2.78
CA GLY A 332 -5.02 51.00 1.53
C GLY A 332 -6.47 50.70 1.15
N LEU A 333 -6.67 50.03 0.02
CA LEU A 333 -7.99 49.69 -0.50
C LEU A 333 -8.71 48.66 0.38
N SER A 334 -10.01 48.88 0.62
CA SER A 334 -10.90 47.92 1.29
C SER A 334 -11.10 46.64 0.49
N GLU A 335 -11.46 45.57 1.18
CA GLU A 335 -11.65 44.22 0.61
C GLU A 335 -12.75 44.18 -0.43
N VAL A 336 -13.82 44.96 -0.21
CA VAL A 336 -14.98 45.06 -1.11
C VAL A 336 -14.58 45.72 -2.43
N LEU A 337 -13.84 46.83 -2.39
CA LEU A 337 -13.35 47.51 -3.60
C LEU A 337 -12.34 46.64 -4.37
N LEU A 338 -11.51 45.87 -3.67
CA LEU A 338 -10.58 44.92 -4.29
C LEU A 338 -11.31 43.77 -4.99
N ALA A 339 -12.36 43.22 -4.37
CA ALA A 339 -13.20 42.17 -4.97
C ALA A 339 -13.87 42.64 -6.27
N GLU A 340 -14.40 43.86 -6.31
CA GLU A 340 -14.98 44.44 -7.53
C GLU A 340 -13.95 44.64 -8.66
N ARG A 341 -12.70 44.95 -8.30
CA ARG A 341 -11.59 45.10 -9.26
C ARG A 341 -10.98 43.78 -9.73
N LYS A 342 -11.46 42.64 -9.22
CA LYS A 342 -10.83 41.30 -9.39
C LYS A 342 -9.35 41.29 -8.98
N ASP A 343 -8.98 42.16 -8.03
CA ASP A 343 -7.61 42.31 -7.56
C ASP A 343 -7.49 41.86 -6.10
N SER A 344 -7.98 40.66 -5.83
CA SER A 344 -8.03 40.10 -4.48
C SER A 344 -7.02 38.98 -4.27
N PHE A 345 -6.72 38.73 -3.00
CA PHE A 345 -5.78 37.71 -2.57
C PHE A 345 -6.52 36.52 -1.97
N TYR A 346 -6.25 35.30 -2.46
CA TYR A 346 -6.83 34.09 -1.91
C TYR A 346 -6.06 33.68 -0.65
N THR A 347 -6.73 33.48 0.49
CA THR A 347 -6.12 33.12 1.78
C THR A 347 -6.92 31.98 2.44
N VAL A 348 -6.44 31.47 3.58
CA VAL A 348 -7.16 30.44 4.36
C VAL A 348 -8.54 30.89 4.85
N PHE A 349 -8.75 32.19 5.02
CA PHE A 349 -10.03 32.77 5.44
C PHE A 349 -10.85 33.35 4.28
N SER A 350 -10.51 32.99 3.04
CA SER A 350 -11.29 33.39 1.88
C SER A 350 -12.73 32.88 1.97
N GLN A 351 -13.70 33.80 1.91
CA GLN A 351 -15.11 33.50 2.09
C GLN A 351 -15.82 33.27 0.75
N GLY A 352 -16.86 32.43 0.74
CA GLY A 352 -17.64 32.12 -0.47
C GLY A 352 -18.49 33.28 -1.02
N ASN A 353 -18.57 34.39 -0.30
CA ASN A 353 -19.22 35.64 -0.72
C ASN A 353 -18.32 36.51 -1.63
N GLY A 354 -17.07 36.11 -1.87
CA GLY A 354 -16.11 36.83 -2.71
C GLY A 354 -15.35 37.96 -2.00
N VAL A 355 -15.53 38.13 -0.68
CA VAL A 355 -14.76 39.08 0.13
C VAL A 355 -13.53 38.37 0.71
N PHE A 356 -12.35 38.93 0.47
CA PHE A 356 -11.06 38.35 0.80
C PHE A 356 -10.18 39.34 1.54
N ILE A 357 -9.20 38.88 2.32
CA ILE A 357 -8.31 39.76 3.09
C ILE A 357 -7.59 40.70 2.12
N GLY A 358 -7.66 42.00 2.37
CA GLY A 358 -7.05 43.03 1.53
C GLY A 358 -5.52 43.02 1.63
N GLY A 359 -4.83 43.47 0.59
CA GLY A 359 -3.36 43.56 0.58
C GLY A 359 -2.81 44.35 1.79
N VAL A 360 -3.46 45.47 2.11
CA VAL A 360 -3.12 46.30 3.27
C VAL A 360 -3.25 45.56 4.61
N GLU A 361 -4.26 44.71 4.80
CA GLU A 361 -4.42 43.91 6.02
C GLU A 361 -3.41 42.75 6.05
N ILE A 362 -3.03 42.19 4.90
CA ILE A 362 -1.93 41.21 4.80
C ILE A 362 -0.60 41.87 5.18
N ALA A 363 -0.34 43.11 4.73
CA ALA A 363 0.86 43.87 5.09
C ALA A 363 0.91 44.18 6.60
N ALA A 364 -0.22 44.59 7.19
CA ALA A 364 -0.35 44.79 8.63
C ALA A 364 -0.15 43.48 9.41
N SER A 365 -0.73 42.37 8.92
CA SER A 365 -0.53 41.04 9.51
C SER A 365 0.94 40.62 9.48
N ALA A 366 1.61 40.82 8.34
CA ALA A 366 3.04 40.56 8.19
C ALA A 366 3.88 41.42 9.14
N PHE A 367 3.56 42.71 9.29
CA PHE A 367 4.23 43.60 10.25
C PHE A 367 4.10 43.07 11.70
N LEU A 368 2.88 42.72 12.13
CA LEU A 368 2.64 42.17 13.47
C LEU A 368 3.34 40.83 13.69
N ASN A 369 3.34 39.97 12.67
CA ASN A 369 4.04 38.69 12.68
C ASN A 369 5.55 38.85 12.89
N ILE A 370 6.17 39.84 12.25
CA ILE A 370 7.60 40.14 12.46
C ILE A 370 7.81 40.72 13.86
N LEU A 371 6.96 41.67 14.27
CA LEU A 371 7.08 42.38 15.56
C LEU A 371 7.03 41.43 16.76
N ASP A 372 6.10 40.46 16.74
CA ASP A 372 5.91 39.51 17.84
C ASP A 372 6.67 38.19 17.65
N ASP A 373 7.44 38.04 16.56
CA ASP A 373 8.12 36.78 16.22
C ASP A 373 7.13 35.60 16.08
N ALA A 374 5.92 35.89 15.57
CA ALA A 374 4.77 35.00 15.56
C ALA A 374 4.50 34.35 14.20
N THR A 375 5.50 34.32 13.31
CA THR A 375 5.41 33.68 11.98
C THR A 375 5.27 32.17 12.10
N ILE A 376 4.54 31.55 11.18
CA ILE A 376 4.47 30.08 11.12
C ILE A 376 5.82 29.52 10.66
N VAL A 377 6.36 28.56 11.40
CA VAL A 377 7.65 27.93 11.10
C VAL A 377 7.44 26.44 10.84
N PRO A 378 7.81 25.92 9.65
CA PRO A 378 7.82 24.48 9.43
C PRO A 378 8.83 23.81 10.37
N ILE A 379 8.55 22.57 10.77
CA ILE A 379 9.52 21.78 11.54
C ILE A 379 10.87 21.68 10.80
N SER A 380 11.97 21.62 11.55
CA SER A 380 13.31 21.54 10.98
C SER A 380 13.47 20.30 10.08
N LEU A 381 14.33 20.38 9.07
CA LEU A 381 14.55 19.29 8.13
C LEU A 381 14.88 17.94 8.84
N PRO A 382 15.75 17.87 9.86
CA PRO A 382 15.99 16.63 10.59
C PRO A 382 14.76 16.10 11.33
N ALA A 383 13.96 16.99 11.94
CA ALA A 383 12.72 16.61 12.61
C ALA A 383 11.68 16.09 11.62
N HIS A 384 11.57 16.72 10.44
CA HIS A 384 10.69 16.28 9.36
C HIS A 384 11.05 14.87 8.86
N ILE A 385 12.34 14.62 8.57
CA ILE A 385 12.83 13.31 8.14
C ILE A 385 12.58 12.26 9.23
N GLY A 386 12.95 12.56 10.48
CA GLY A 386 12.75 11.66 11.62
C GLY A 386 11.28 11.32 11.85
N LEU A 387 10.39 12.30 11.70
CA LEU A 387 8.94 12.11 11.82
C LEU A 387 8.41 11.15 10.75
N LEU A 388 8.71 11.36 9.47
CA LEU A 388 8.17 10.53 8.39
C LEU A 388 8.67 9.08 8.45
N LEU A 389 9.94 8.88 8.83
CA LEU A 389 10.52 7.54 8.99
C LEU A 389 9.95 6.82 10.21
N SER A 390 9.89 7.49 11.37
CA SER A 390 9.32 6.90 12.59
C SER A 390 7.83 6.60 12.43
N TRP A 391 7.08 7.49 11.79
CA TRP A 391 5.67 7.27 11.47
C TRP A 391 5.48 6.02 10.60
N GLY A 392 6.21 5.90 9.49
CA GLY A 392 6.16 4.72 8.62
C GLY A 392 6.47 3.42 9.36
N ILE A 393 7.48 3.42 10.24
CA ILE A 393 7.82 2.27 11.09
C ILE A 393 6.68 1.92 12.03
N ILE A 394 6.08 2.90 12.71
CA ILE A 394 4.96 2.66 13.62
C ILE A 394 3.77 2.06 12.87
N VAL A 395 3.40 2.63 11.71
CA VAL A 395 2.32 2.08 10.86
C VAL A 395 2.63 0.63 10.46
N GLY A 396 3.83 0.36 9.98
CA GLY A 396 4.24 -0.98 9.56
C GLY A 396 4.22 -2.01 10.70
N VAL A 397 4.68 -1.62 11.89
CA VAL A 397 4.68 -2.46 13.09
C VAL A 397 3.26 -2.76 13.56
N LEU A 398 2.41 -1.74 13.72
CA LEU A 398 1.03 -1.90 14.16
C LEU A 398 0.23 -2.78 13.19
N CYS A 399 0.35 -2.53 11.88
CA CYS A 399 -0.41 -3.28 10.87
C CYS A 399 0.01 -4.74 10.71
N ARG A 400 1.24 -5.11 11.11
CA ARG A 400 1.76 -6.48 10.95
C ARG A 400 1.76 -7.30 12.22
N LEU A 401 1.90 -6.67 13.39
CA LEU A 401 1.94 -7.40 14.66
C LEU A 401 0.57 -7.57 15.30
N LEU A 402 -0.40 -6.71 14.98
CA LEU A 402 -1.75 -6.78 15.53
C LEU A 402 -2.73 -7.48 14.57
N PRO A 403 -3.80 -8.11 15.09
CA PRO A 403 -4.96 -8.49 14.28
C PRO A 403 -5.55 -7.29 13.55
N ILE A 404 -6.12 -7.50 12.35
CA ILE A 404 -6.57 -6.41 11.46
C ILE A 404 -7.53 -5.44 12.15
N SER A 405 -8.47 -5.93 12.97
CA SER A 405 -9.41 -5.10 13.72
C SER A 405 -8.72 -4.22 14.77
N MET A 406 -7.79 -4.79 15.53
CA MET A 406 -7.00 -4.06 16.52
C MET A 406 -6.04 -3.08 15.85
N ALA A 407 -5.43 -3.46 14.74
CA ALA A 407 -4.58 -2.59 13.94
C ALA A 407 -5.36 -1.36 13.44
N ALA A 408 -6.56 -1.55 12.90
CA ALA A 408 -7.42 -0.45 12.46
C ALA A 408 -7.74 0.51 13.62
N GLY A 409 -8.15 -0.01 14.79
CA GLY A 409 -8.40 0.80 15.98
C GLY A 409 -7.17 1.55 16.47
N ALA A 410 -6.01 0.90 16.53
CA ALA A 410 -4.73 1.52 16.91
C ALA A 410 -4.32 2.63 15.92
N MET A 411 -4.55 2.41 14.63
CA MET A 411 -4.27 3.40 13.57
C MET A 411 -5.15 4.64 13.68
N PHE A 412 -6.44 4.50 13.96
CA PHE A 412 -7.30 5.65 14.24
C PHE A 412 -6.87 6.39 15.51
N GLY A 413 -6.52 5.66 16.57
CA GLY A 413 -6.05 6.24 17.83
C GLY A 413 -4.76 7.06 17.66
N ILE A 414 -3.76 6.50 16.97
CA ILE A 414 -2.48 7.21 16.77
C ILE A 414 -2.62 8.38 15.78
N ALA A 415 -3.46 8.27 14.75
CA ALA A 415 -3.76 9.38 13.84
C ALA A 415 -4.43 10.54 14.58
N GLY A 416 -5.41 10.25 15.45
CA GLY A 416 -6.06 11.25 16.29
C GLY A 416 -5.09 11.91 17.28
N LEU A 417 -4.23 11.11 17.93
CA LEU A 417 -3.19 11.63 18.83
C LEU A 417 -2.20 12.54 18.09
N TYR A 418 -1.73 12.11 16.92
CA TYR A 418 -0.84 12.90 16.08
C TYR A 418 -1.47 14.24 15.69
N LEU A 419 -2.71 14.22 15.19
CA LEU A 419 -3.44 15.43 14.82
C LEU A 419 -3.61 16.38 16.02
N ALA A 420 -3.97 15.86 17.19
CA ALA A 420 -4.12 16.66 18.40
C ALA A 420 -2.80 17.31 18.84
N LEU A 421 -1.69 16.57 18.83
CA LEU A 421 -0.36 17.09 19.15
C LEU A 421 0.09 18.13 18.13
N ALA A 422 -0.11 17.88 16.84
CA ALA A 422 0.25 18.81 15.78
C ALA A 422 -0.57 20.12 15.88
N ALA A 423 -1.87 20.02 16.14
CA ALA A 423 -2.74 21.18 16.35
C ALA A 423 -2.33 21.99 17.60
N TYR A 424 -1.98 21.31 18.69
CA TYR A 424 -1.48 21.95 19.89
C TYR A 424 -0.16 22.70 19.64
N GLN A 425 0.79 22.09 18.92
CA GLN A 425 2.06 22.74 18.57
C GLN A 425 1.87 23.93 17.63
N PHE A 426 0.91 23.85 16.71
CA PHE A 426 0.55 24.97 15.84
C PHE A 426 -0.05 26.14 16.63
N GLN A 427 -0.94 25.87 17.58
CA GLN A 427 -1.58 26.89 18.40
C GLN A 427 -0.61 27.55 19.40
N SER A 428 0.24 26.76 20.06
CA SER A 428 1.11 27.23 21.15
C SER A 428 2.48 27.73 20.69
N GLY A 429 3.06 27.12 19.65
CA GLY A 429 4.43 27.41 19.21
C GLY A 429 4.56 27.83 17.74
N GLN A 430 3.45 28.09 17.04
CA GLN A 430 3.43 28.45 15.61
C GLN A 430 4.18 27.45 14.71
N GLN A 431 4.34 26.21 15.17
CA GLN A 431 5.05 25.15 14.45
C GLN A 431 4.11 24.41 13.52
N TRP A 432 4.52 24.25 12.27
CA TRP A 432 3.74 23.53 11.27
C TRP A 432 4.29 22.12 11.03
N TYR A 433 3.49 21.13 11.40
CA TYR A 433 3.76 19.70 11.21
C TYR A 433 3.03 19.17 9.96
N PRO A 434 3.64 18.26 9.18
CA PRO A 434 3.04 17.73 7.95
C PRO A 434 1.86 16.81 8.24
N LEU A 435 0.69 17.07 7.67
CA LEU A 435 -0.54 16.33 7.97
C LEU A 435 -0.91 15.37 6.83
N VAL A 436 -0.77 15.84 5.60
CA VAL A 436 -1.15 15.10 4.38
C VAL A 436 -0.30 13.85 4.22
N LEU A 437 1.02 13.95 4.33
CA LEU A 437 1.89 12.80 4.12
C LEU A 437 1.70 11.69 5.17
N PRO A 438 1.76 11.97 6.49
CA PRO A 438 1.55 10.92 7.49
C PRO A 438 0.14 10.32 7.44
N LEU A 439 -0.90 11.16 7.38
CA LEU A 439 -2.28 10.71 7.59
C LEU A 439 -3.00 10.32 6.30
N LEU A 440 -2.78 11.02 5.20
CA LEU A 440 -3.52 10.79 3.95
C LEU A 440 -2.75 9.93 2.94
N VAL A 441 -1.44 9.75 3.12
CA VAL A 441 -0.59 8.95 2.21
C VAL A 441 -0.01 7.71 2.90
N GLN A 442 0.85 7.90 3.90
CA GLN A 442 1.56 6.80 4.55
C GLN A 442 0.62 5.85 5.29
N LEU A 443 -0.39 6.37 5.98
CA LEU A 443 -1.35 5.57 6.74
C LEU A 443 -2.20 4.65 5.83
N PRO A 444 -2.90 5.15 4.77
CA PRO A 444 -3.68 4.28 3.88
C PRO A 444 -2.83 3.27 3.13
N ILE A 445 -1.66 3.69 2.62
CA ILE A 445 -0.76 2.79 1.88
C ILE A 445 -0.17 1.74 2.82
N GLY A 446 0.29 2.14 4.01
CA GLY A 446 0.84 1.23 5.00
C GLY A 446 -0.18 0.20 5.48
N PHE A 447 -1.41 0.62 5.75
CA PHE A 447 -2.50 -0.28 6.16
C PHE A 447 -2.98 -1.18 5.02
N GLY A 448 -3.35 -0.60 3.87
CA GLY A 448 -3.86 -1.35 2.72
C GLY A 448 -2.83 -2.33 2.16
N GLY A 449 -1.57 -1.91 2.04
CA GLY A 449 -0.47 -2.77 1.60
C GLY A 449 -0.18 -3.91 2.59
N ALA A 450 -0.28 -3.66 3.90
CA ALA A 450 -0.14 -4.72 4.91
C ALA A 450 -1.29 -5.75 4.83
N VAL A 451 -2.53 -5.30 4.62
CA VAL A 451 -3.70 -6.18 4.43
C VAL A 451 -3.52 -7.05 3.18
N LEU A 452 -3.15 -6.46 2.04
CA LEU A 452 -2.90 -7.19 0.80
C LEU A 452 -1.76 -8.20 0.94
N TRP A 453 -0.68 -7.83 1.64
CA TRP A 453 0.42 -8.75 1.91
C TRP A 453 -0.03 -9.93 2.76
N ASN A 454 -0.74 -9.67 3.87
CA ASN A 454 -1.25 -10.73 4.76
C ASN A 454 -2.20 -11.67 4.01
N TYR A 455 -3.04 -11.15 3.13
CA TYR A 455 -3.93 -11.95 2.28
C TYR A 455 -3.13 -12.85 1.31
N ALA A 456 -2.15 -12.29 0.60
CA ALA A 456 -1.31 -13.06 -0.32
C ALA A 456 -0.48 -14.15 0.39
N GLU A 457 -0.01 -13.87 1.61
CA GLU A 457 0.71 -14.82 2.45
C GLU A 457 -0.20 -15.96 2.91
N SER A 458 -1.44 -15.64 3.32
CA SER A 458 -2.44 -16.64 3.71
C SER A 458 -2.86 -17.55 2.55
N GLU A 459 -3.04 -17.01 1.34
CA GLU A 459 -3.37 -17.82 0.17
C GLU A 459 -2.23 -18.74 -0.27
N ARG A 460 -0.97 -18.28 -0.16
CA ARG A 460 0.20 -19.14 -0.41
C ARG A 460 0.27 -20.29 0.59
N GLU A 461 0.03 -20.01 1.87
CA GLU A 461 0.02 -21.03 2.91
C GLU A 461 -1.09 -22.07 2.66
N ARG A 462 -2.30 -21.62 2.32
CA ARG A 462 -3.41 -22.50 1.92
C ARG A 462 -3.07 -23.39 0.73
N LYS A 463 -2.45 -22.82 -0.31
CA LYS A 463 -2.03 -23.59 -1.50
C LYS A 463 -0.96 -24.63 -1.15
N ASN A 464 0.01 -24.27 -0.32
CA ASN A 464 1.06 -25.20 0.12
C ASN A 464 0.47 -26.36 0.92
N ILE A 465 -0.47 -26.07 1.84
CA ILE A 465 -1.19 -27.09 2.59
C ILE A 465 -1.98 -28.00 1.65
N ARG A 466 -2.75 -27.44 0.70
CA ARG A 466 -3.50 -28.21 -0.30
C ARG A 466 -2.60 -29.13 -1.12
N ASN A 467 -1.46 -28.63 -1.58
CA ASN A 467 -0.48 -29.41 -2.35
C ASN A 467 0.12 -30.55 -1.50
N ALA A 468 0.38 -30.32 -0.21
CA ALA A 468 0.91 -31.34 0.68
C ALA A 468 -0.13 -32.45 0.94
N PHE A 469 -1.40 -32.11 1.16
CA PHE A 469 -2.47 -33.11 1.33
C PHE A 469 -2.76 -33.92 0.05
N GLY A 470 -2.61 -33.32 -1.13
CA GLY A 470 -2.79 -33.99 -2.42
C GLY A 470 -1.78 -35.13 -2.70
N LEU A 471 -0.70 -35.24 -1.92
CA LEU A 471 0.23 -36.38 -2.00
C LEU A 471 -0.33 -37.64 -1.32
N TYR A 472 -1.27 -37.48 -0.38
CA TYR A 472 -1.78 -38.57 0.46
C TYR A 472 -3.27 -38.84 0.25
N LEU A 473 -4.02 -37.85 -0.24
CA LEU A 473 -5.45 -37.95 -0.45
C LEU A 473 -5.83 -37.59 -1.90
N PRO A 474 -6.89 -38.22 -2.45
CA PRO A 474 -7.44 -37.83 -3.73
C PRO A 474 -7.83 -36.34 -3.76
N ASN A 475 -7.62 -35.66 -4.90
CA ASN A 475 -7.89 -34.22 -5.03
C ASN A 475 -9.35 -33.84 -4.69
N ASP A 476 -10.32 -34.70 -5.02
CA ASP A 476 -11.74 -34.51 -4.68
C ASP A 476 -11.97 -34.51 -3.16
N VAL A 477 -11.26 -35.36 -2.43
CA VAL A 477 -11.31 -35.42 -0.95
C VAL A 477 -10.60 -34.22 -0.34
N VAL A 478 -9.42 -33.83 -0.85
CA VAL A 478 -8.70 -32.64 -0.38
C VAL A 478 -9.55 -31.38 -0.55
N ASP A 479 -10.25 -31.25 -1.67
CA ASP A 479 -11.13 -30.10 -1.95
C ASP A 479 -12.36 -30.07 -1.04
N GLN A 480 -12.90 -31.23 -0.66
CA GLN A 480 -13.97 -31.33 0.33
C GLN A 480 -13.47 -30.98 1.74
N LEU A 481 -12.32 -31.53 2.15
CA LEU A 481 -11.70 -31.23 3.45
C LEU A 481 -11.31 -29.76 3.58
N ALA A 482 -10.82 -29.13 2.51
CA ALA A 482 -10.49 -27.71 2.49
C ALA A 482 -11.73 -26.82 2.65
N LYS A 483 -12.91 -27.29 2.23
CA LYS A 483 -14.18 -26.56 2.37
C LYS A 483 -14.84 -26.77 3.72
N ASP A 484 -14.79 -27.98 4.26
CA ASP A 484 -15.43 -28.34 5.53
C ASP A 484 -14.55 -29.30 6.35
N MET A 485 -13.58 -28.73 7.06
CA MET A 485 -12.67 -29.50 7.93
C MET A 485 -13.37 -30.18 9.11
N ALA A 486 -14.57 -29.73 9.50
CA ALA A 486 -15.27 -30.27 10.66
C ALA A 486 -16.00 -31.59 10.34
N ASN A 487 -16.29 -31.86 9.07
CA ASN A 487 -17.10 -32.98 8.64
C ASN A 487 -16.32 -34.08 7.91
N ILE A 488 -15.12 -34.42 8.41
CA ILE A 488 -14.29 -35.52 7.87
C ILE A 488 -15.07 -36.85 7.85
N LYS A 489 -15.91 -37.09 8.86
CA LYS A 489 -16.75 -38.30 8.99
C LYS A 489 -17.87 -38.39 7.95
N GLY A 490 -18.29 -37.26 7.38
CA GLY A 490 -19.34 -37.17 6.36
C GLY A 490 -18.90 -37.57 4.95
N THR A 491 -17.63 -37.96 4.75
CA THR A 491 -17.08 -38.36 3.44
C THR A 491 -17.37 -39.83 3.06
N THR A 492 -18.15 -40.55 3.87
CA THR A 492 -18.51 -41.95 3.61
C THR A 492 -19.65 -42.04 2.60
N GLN A 493 -19.39 -42.68 1.46
CA GLN A 493 -20.36 -42.86 0.38
C GLN A 493 -20.40 -44.32 -0.08
N VAL A 494 -21.60 -44.83 -0.32
CA VAL A 494 -21.82 -46.11 -1.00
C VAL A 494 -21.68 -45.87 -2.51
N VAL A 495 -20.83 -46.67 -3.15
CA VAL A 495 -20.50 -46.56 -4.57
C VAL A 495 -20.46 -47.96 -5.19
N TYR A 496 -20.64 -48.03 -6.49
CA TYR A 496 -20.27 -49.23 -7.24
C TYR A 496 -18.82 -49.08 -7.70
N GLY A 497 -18.00 -50.13 -7.52
CA GLY A 497 -16.61 -50.06 -7.90
C GLY A 497 -15.99 -51.38 -8.31
N THR A 498 -14.98 -51.28 -9.16
CA THR A 498 -14.07 -52.38 -9.50
C THR A 498 -12.81 -52.23 -8.68
N CYS A 499 -12.57 -53.19 -7.79
CA CYS A 499 -11.34 -53.27 -7.01
C CYS A 499 -10.32 -54.13 -7.74
N LEU A 500 -9.08 -53.65 -7.81
CA LEU A 500 -7.93 -54.36 -8.30
C LEU A 500 -6.94 -54.52 -7.15
N PHE A 501 -6.51 -55.76 -6.92
CA PHE A 501 -5.41 -56.08 -6.03
C PHE A 501 -4.22 -56.62 -6.82
N THR A 502 -3.02 -56.25 -6.39
CA THR A 502 -1.78 -56.85 -6.86
C THR A 502 -1.03 -57.52 -5.73
N ASP A 503 -0.27 -58.56 -6.04
CA ASP A 503 0.72 -59.17 -5.15
C ASP A 503 1.98 -59.51 -5.94
N ALA A 504 3.16 -59.16 -5.42
CA ALA A 504 4.41 -59.46 -6.09
C ALA A 504 4.93 -60.83 -5.64
N GLY A 505 5.21 -61.70 -6.61
CA GLY A 505 5.98 -62.91 -6.39
C GLY A 505 7.40 -62.57 -5.95
N ASP A 506 7.95 -63.39 -5.04
CA ASP A 506 9.36 -63.39 -4.65
C ASP A 506 9.89 -62.14 -3.92
N TYR A 507 9.02 -61.23 -3.46
CA TYR A 507 9.40 -60.04 -2.69
C TYR A 507 10.26 -60.37 -1.45
N THR A 508 9.87 -61.38 -0.67
CA THR A 508 10.62 -61.78 0.54
C THR A 508 12.05 -62.19 0.19
N ALA A 509 12.23 -63.00 -0.85
CA ALA A 509 13.54 -63.46 -1.30
C ALA A 509 14.41 -62.31 -1.86
N LEU A 510 13.78 -61.25 -2.39
CA LEU A 510 14.46 -60.05 -2.84
C LEU A 510 14.90 -59.17 -1.66
N SER A 511 14.05 -58.99 -0.66
CA SER A 511 14.30 -58.16 0.52
C SER A 511 15.49 -58.66 1.36
N GLU A 512 15.76 -59.97 1.37
CA GLU A 512 16.92 -60.56 2.03
C GLU A 512 18.25 -60.30 1.31
N LYS A 513 18.20 -59.92 0.02
CA LYS A 513 19.38 -59.75 -0.84
C LYS A 513 19.78 -58.30 -1.08
N MET A 514 18.95 -57.33 -0.65
CA MET A 514 19.15 -55.90 -0.88
C MET A 514 19.37 -55.15 0.42
N THR A 515 20.07 -54.02 0.36
CA THR A 515 20.11 -53.10 1.51
C THR A 515 18.76 -52.38 1.66
N PRO A 516 18.40 -51.88 2.86
CA PRO A 516 17.13 -51.17 3.04
C PRO A 516 16.93 -49.97 2.10
N LYS A 517 18.02 -49.26 1.75
CA LYS A 517 17.96 -48.14 0.82
C LYS A 517 17.74 -48.60 -0.62
N ASP A 518 18.50 -49.59 -1.07
CA ASP A 518 18.37 -50.11 -2.44
C ASP A 518 17.00 -50.77 -2.65
N LEU A 519 16.48 -51.45 -1.63
CA LEU A 519 15.12 -51.99 -1.64
C LEU A 519 14.06 -50.88 -1.74
N SER A 520 14.25 -49.77 -1.01
CA SER A 520 13.36 -48.60 -1.09
C SER A 520 13.36 -47.97 -2.48
N ASP A 521 14.54 -47.77 -3.08
CA ASP A 521 14.68 -47.19 -4.42
C ASP A 521 14.13 -48.14 -5.50
N PHE A 522 14.32 -49.45 -5.33
CA PHE A 522 13.76 -50.49 -6.20
C PHE A 522 12.23 -50.53 -6.13
N LEU A 523 11.65 -50.52 -4.93
CA LEU A 523 10.21 -50.45 -4.73
C LEU A 523 9.60 -49.17 -5.29
N GLY A 524 10.29 -48.03 -5.19
CA GLY A 524 9.86 -46.79 -5.81
C GLY A 524 9.64 -46.92 -7.32
N GLN A 525 10.60 -47.54 -8.03
CA GLN A 525 10.50 -47.78 -9.47
C GLN A 525 9.42 -48.81 -9.83
N TYR A 526 9.29 -49.87 -9.02
CA TYR A 526 8.24 -50.88 -9.18
C TYR A 526 6.84 -50.28 -9.03
N PHE A 527 6.62 -49.46 -7.99
CA PHE A 527 5.35 -48.77 -7.81
C PHE A 527 5.06 -47.76 -8.92
N GLU A 528 6.07 -47.05 -9.43
CA GLU A 528 5.88 -46.16 -10.58
C GLU A 528 5.36 -46.92 -11.82
N ALA A 529 5.92 -48.11 -12.09
CA ALA A 529 5.48 -48.97 -13.19
C ALA A 529 4.01 -49.44 -13.05
N LEU A 530 3.52 -49.59 -11.81
CA LEU A 530 2.13 -49.97 -11.52
C LEU A 530 1.19 -48.76 -11.46
N PHE A 531 1.63 -47.63 -10.92
CA PHE A 531 0.79 -46.44 -10.73
C PHE A 531 0.43 -45.76 -12.05
N GLN A 532 1.36 -45.74 -13.01
CA GLN A 532 1.17 -45.10 -14.31
C GLN A 532 -0.06 -45.66 -15.05
N PRO A 533 -0.19 -46.99 -15.28
CA PRO A 533 -1.40 -47.57 -15.88
C PRO A 533 -2.68 -47.27 -15.09
N VAL A 534 -2.66 -47.40 -13.76
CA VAL A 534 -3.85 -47.17 -12.93
C VAL A 534 -4.34 -45.72 -13.11
N ARG A 535 -3.45 -44.74 -13.01
CA ARG A 535 -3.79 -43.32 -13.18
C ARG A 535 -4.24 -43.00 -14.61
N LYS A 536 -3.57 -43.55 -15.61
CA LYS A 536 -3.89 -43.36 -17.04
C LYS A 536 -5.32 -43.81 -17.37
N HIS A 537 -5.77 -44.89 -16.77
CA HIS A 537 -7.14 -45.42 -16.94
C HIS A 537 -8.13 -44.86 -15.91
N GLY A 538 -7.79 -43.80 -15.18
CA GLY A 538 -8.68 -43.11 -14.25
C GLY A 538 -8.99 -43.88 -12.96
N GLY A 539 -8.13 -44.81 -12.57
CA GLY A 539 -8.21 -45.53 -11.31
C GLY A 539 -7.59 -44.73 -10.16
N LEU A 540 -8.09 -44.98 -8.96
CA LEU A 540 -7.56 -44.41 -7.72
C LEU A 540 -6.75 -45.46 -6.97
N ILE A 541 -5.49 -45.17 -6.68
CA ILE A 541 -4.66 -45.97 -5.77
C ILE A 541 -5.07 -45.60 -4.36
N VAL A 542 -5.55 -46.56 -3.57
CA VAL A 542 -6.10 -46.30 -2.24
C VAL A 542 -5.17 -46.73 -1.14
N ASP A 543 -4.51 -47.88 -1.29
CA ASP A 543 -3.67 -48.44 -0.23
C ASP A 543 -2.46 -49.16 -0.83
N LEU A 544 -1.36 -49.13 -0.08
CA LEU A 544 -0.10 -49.82 -0.37
C LEU A 544 0.24 -50.64 0.86
N LYS A 545 0.25 -51.97 0.71
CA LYS A 545 0.57 -52.86 1.82
C LYS A 545 1.71 -53.78 1.42
N GLY A 546 2.92 -53.47 1.90
CA GLY A 546 4.12 -54.16 1.45
C GLY A 546 4.34 -53.88 -0.03
N ASP A 547 4.36 -54.93 -0.85
CA ASP A 547 4.50 -54.95 -2.30
C ASP A 547 3.16 -54.99 -3.07
N SER A 548 2.04 -55.04 -2.33
CA SER A 548 0.69 -55.08 -2.88
C SER A 548 0.08 -53.68 -3.05
N ILE A 549 -0.69 -53.49 -4.13
CA ILE A 549 -1.46 -52.27 -4.40
C ILE A 549 -2.95 -52.61 -4.37
N LEU A 550 -3.73 -51.75 -3.72
CA LEU A 550 -5.18 -51.67 -3.89
C LEU A 550 -5.55 -50.47 -4.74
N ALA A 551 -6.11 -50.72 -5.91
CA ALA A 551 -6.69 -49.70 -6.77
C ALA A 551 -8.21 -49.88 -6.91
N ILE A 552 -8.91 -48.77 -7.09
CA ILE A 552 -10.36 -48.75 -7.30
C ILE A 552 -10.74 -47.84 -8.45
N TRP A 553 -11.67 -48.31 -9.27
CA TRP A 553 -12.46 -47.46 -10.15
C TRP A 553 -13.85 -47.36 -9.52
N LYS A 554 -14.37 -46.16 -9.29
CA LYS A 554 -15.65 -45.93 -8.61
C LYS A 554 -16.62 -45.08 -9.42
N GLY A 555 -17.91 -45.40 -9.35
CA GLY A 555 -19.01 -44.68 -9.96
C GLY A 555 -20.26 -44.73 -9.08
N PRO A 556 -21.27 -43.89 -9.35
CA PRO A 556 -22.51 -43.89 -8.58
C PRO A 556 -23.34 -45.17 -8.79
N LEU A 557 -23.17 -45.86 -9.93
CA LEU A 557 -23.88 -47.07 -10.34
C LEU A 557 -22.92 -47.99 -11.13
N ASP A 558 -23.34 -49.23 -11.42
CA ASP A 558 -22.61 -50.12 -12.33
C ASP A 558 -22.47 -49.48 -13.73
N ASP A 559 -21.23 -49.38 -14.20
CA ASP A 559 -20.85 -48.82 -15.49
C ASP A 559 -19.86 -49.76 -16.19
N PRO A 560 -20.25 -50.41 -17.31
CA PRO A 560 -19.36 -51.25 -18.11
C PRO A 560 -18.08 -50.52 -18.56
N ALA A 561 -18.14 -49.21 -18.83
CA ALA A 561 -16.96 -48.44 -19.24
C ALA A 561 -15.94 -48.31 -18.10
N LEU A 562 -16.42 -48.24 -16.85
CA LEU A 562 -15.58 -48.23 -15.66
C LEU A 562 -14.91 -49.60 -15.46
N ARG A 563 -15.67 -50.70 -15.54
CA ARG A 563 -15.12 -52.07 -15.44
C ARG A 563 -14.10 -52.34 -16.54
N LYS A 564 -14.38 -51.91 -17.79
CA LYS A 564 -13.46 -52.01 -18.92
C LYS A 564 -12.15 -51.25 -18.69
N ARG A 565 -12.19 -50.03 -18.14
CA ARG A 565 -10.99 -49.26 -17.79
C ARG A 565 -10.11 -49.98 -16.76
N ALA A 566 -10.70 -50.63 -15.77
CA ALA A 566 -9.96 -51.44 -14.81
C ALA A 566 -9.27 -52.64 -15.47
N CYS A 567 -9.95 -53.35 -16.39
CA CYS A 567 -9.34 -54.43 -17.18
C CYS A 567 -8.19 -53.94 -18.07
N LEU A 568 -8.36 -52.80 -18.75
CA LEU A 568 -7.31 -52.21 -19.58
C LEU A 568 -6.09 -51.78 -18.75
N ALA A 569 -6.33 -51.27 -17.54
CA ALA A 569 -5.26 -50.98 -16.59
C ALA A 569 -4.52 -52.25 -16.18
N ALA A 570 -5.22 -53.33 -15.84
CA ALA A 570 -4.58 -54.60 -15.46
C ALA A 570 -3.68 -55.17 -16.57
N LEU A 571 -4.14 -55.13 -17.83
CA LEU A 571 -3.34 -55.54 -18.98
C LEU A 571 -2.08 -54.67 -19.13
N GLU A 572 -2.23 -53.34 -19.09
CA GLU A 572 -1.10 -52.41 -19.21
C GLU A 572 -0.15 -52.47 -18.00
N MET A 573 -0.65 -52.80 -16.80
CA MET A 573 0.16 -53.09 -15.60
C MET A 573 1.02 -54.33 -15.81
N SER A 574 0.44 -55.42 -16.30
CA SER A 574 1.21 -56.64 -16.60
C SER A 574 2.34 -56.37 -17.59
N GLU A 575 2.06 -55.63 -18.68
CA GLU A 575 3.09 -55.23 -19.65
C GLU A 575 4.16 -54.32 -19.05
N SER A 576 3.76 -53.38 -18.19
CA SER A 576 4.69 -52.43 -17.55
C SER A 576 5.59 -53.12 -16.54
N VAL A 577 5.07 -54.08 -15.77
CA VAL A 577 5.84 -54.94 -14.87
C VAL A 577 6.77 -55.86 -15.65
N ALA A 578 6.33 -56.44 -16.77
CA ALA A 578 7.19 -57.26 -17.62
C ALA A 578 8.39 -56.46 -18.14
N ARG A 579 8.16 -55.22 -18.61
CA ARG A 579 9.22 -54.28 -19.01
C ARG A 579 10.13 -53.90 -17.85
N PHE A 580 9.56 -53.61 -16.68
CA PHE A 580 10.34 -53.33 -15.47
C PHE A 580 11.27 -54.49 -15.12
N ASN A 581 10.74 -55.71 -15.03
CA ASN A 581 11.51 -56.92 -14.71
C ASN A 581 12.64 -57.20 -15.72
N GLN A 582 12.45 -56.87 -17.00
CA GLN A 582 13.53 -56.95 -18.00
C GLN A 582 14.62 -55.91 -17.75
N SER A 583 14.25 -54.70 -17.34
CA SER A 583 15.20 -53.59 -17.11
C SER A 583 16.06 -53.74 -15.85
N VAL A 584 15.61 -54.53 -14.87
CA VAL A 584 16.29 -54.72 -13.56
C VAL A 584 16.90 -56.11 -13.38
N ALA A 585 17.13 -56.83 -14.49
CA ALA A 585 17.79 -58.13 -14.47
C ALA A 585 19.14 -58.07 -13.71
N PRO A 586 19.47 -59.08 -12.87
CA PRO A 586 18.86 -60.41 -12.76
C PRO A 586 17.66 -60.51 -11.80
N TYR A 587 17.17 -59.39 -11.24
CA TYR A 587 16.02 -59.40 -10.33
C TYR A 587 14.69 -59.38 -11.10
N SER A 588 13.64 -59.94 -10.51
CA SER A 588 12.29 -59.86 -11.04
C SER A 588 11.27 -59.89 -9.90
N LEU A 589 10.20 -59.11 -10.02
CA LEU A 589 8.99 -59.21 -9.21
C LEU A 589 7.81 -59.54 -10.13
N PRO A 590 7.51 -60.83 -10.38
CA PRO A 590 6.34 -61.24 -11.13
C PRO A 590 5.07 -60.84 -10.39
N THR A 591 4.26 -59.95 -10.94
CA THR A 591 3.06 -59.45 -10.27
C THR A 591 1.82 -60.21 -10.72
N ARG A 592 1.03 -60.69 -9.76
CA ARG A 592 -0.31 -61.24 -9.98
C ARG A 592 -1.35 -60.16 -9.74
N ILE A 593 -2.45 -60.22 -10.49
CA ILE A 593 -3.50 -59.19 -10.46
C ILE A 593 -4.87 -59.87 -10.34
N GLY A 594 -5.68 -59.41 -9.40
CA GLY A 594 -7.06 -59.86 -9.21
C GLY A 594 -8.06 -58.72 -9.28
N LEU A 595 -9.15 -58.90 -10.03
CA LEU A 595 -10.22 -57.92 -10.13
C LEU A 595 -11.58 -58.51 -9.71
N HIS A 596 -12.34 -57.71 -8.97
CA HIS A 596 -13.74 -58.01 -8.65
C HIS A 596 -14.54 -56.70 -8.59
N ALA A 597 -15.82 -56.74 -8.97
CA ALA A 597 -16.70 -55.57 -9.02
C ALA A 597 -17.96 -55.78 -8.18
N GLY A 598 -18.43 -54.71 -7.55
CA GLY A 598 -19.67 -54.71 -6.79
C GLY A 598 -19.88 -53.42 -5.98
N GLU A 599 -20.90 -53.42 -5.13
CA GLU A 599 -21.17 -52.32 -4.21
C GLU A 599 -20.20 -52.33 -3.02
N LEU A 600 -19.66 -51.16 -2.70
CA LEU A 600 -18.74 -50.95 -1.59
C LEU A 600 -18.91 -49.56 -0.99
N THR A 601 -18.36 -49.37 0.20
CA THR A 601 -18.35 -48.07 0.87
C THR A 601 -16.94 -47.50 0.84
N ILE A 602 -16.78 -46.27 0.37
CA ILE A 602 -15.50 -45.53 0.40
C ILE A 602 -15.67 -44.29 1.27
N GLY A 603 -14.71 -44.04 2.17
CA GLY A 603 -14.78 -42.92 3.11
C GLY A 603 -13.68 -42.97 4.16
N ALA A 604 -13.74 -42.03 5.10
CA ALA A 604 -12.91 -42.06 6.30
C ALA A 604 -13.34 -43.20 7.23
N VAL A 605 -12.52 -44.24 7.33
CA VAL A 605 -12.74 -45.41 8.18
C VAL A 605 -11.68 -45.42 9.28
N GLY A 606 -12.12 -45.51 10.53
CA GLY A 606 -11.22 -45.38 11.68
C GLY A 606 -11.96 -45.12 12.97
N ALA A 607 -11.19 -44.99 14.05
CA ALA A 607 -11.70 -44.68 15.38
C ALA A 607 -10.76 -43.69 16.08
N MET A 608 -11.31 -42.90 17.01
CA MET A 608 -10.58 -41.87 17.76
C MET A 608 -9.92 -40.83 16.84
N ASP A 609 -8.60 -40.81 16.78
CA ASP A 609 -7.73 -39.89 16.06
C ASP A 609 -7.04 -40.53 14.84
N HIS A 610 -7.34 -41.79 14.52
CA HIS A 610 -6.79 -42.52 13.39
C HIS A 610 -7.88 -42.85 12.37
N TYR A 611 -7.97 -42.04 11.30
CA TYR A 611 -8.85 -42.30 10.15
C TYR A 611 -8.03 -42.44 8.87
N GLU A 612 -8.38 -43.45 8.07
CA GLU A 612 -7.83 -43.68 6.74
C GLU A 612 -8.96 -43.59 5.71
N TYR A 613 -8.70 -42.92 4.58
CA TYR A 613 -9.65 -42.90 3.48
C TYR A 613 -9.51 -44.19 2.67
N ARG A 614 -10.45 -45.13 2.84
CA ARG A 614 -10.34 -46.48 2.25
C ARG A 614 -11.68 -47.07 1.81
N PRO A 615 -11.69 -47.98 0.81
CA PRO A 615 -12.85 -48.79 0.51
C PRO A 615 -13.03 -49.88 1.58
N THR A 616 -14.29 -50.21 1.87
CA THR A 616 -14.72 -51.26 2.77
C THR A 616 -15.89 -52.00 2.17
N GLY A 617 -15.93 -53.31 2.37
CA GLY A 617 -16.97 -54.18 1.82
C GLY A 617 -16.42 -55.53 1.39
N ASP A 618 -17.33 -56.45 1.08
CA ASP A 618 -16.99 -57.79 0.57
C ASP A 618 -16.24 -57.74 -0.77
N VAL A 619 -16.44 -56.68 -1.55
CA VAL A 619 -15.79 -56.50 -2.86
C VAL A 619 -14.26 -56.46 -2.74
N VAL A 620 -13.75 -55.69 -1.78
CA VAL A 620 -12.30 -55.53 -1.52
C VAL A 620 -11.69 -56.87 -1.13
N ASN A 621 -12.34 -57.59 -0.21
CA ASN A 621 -11.86 -58.91 0.24
C ASN A 621 -11.93 -59.95 -0.88
N THR A 622 -12.94 -59.87 -1.74
CA THR A 622 -13.10 -60.80 -2.86
C THR A 622 -12.04 -60.53 -3.93
N ALA A 623 -11.77 -59.28 -4.29
CA ALA A 623 -10.70 -58.93 -5.22
C ALA A 623 -9.31 -59.45 -4.75
N SER A 624 -8.99 -59.30 -3.45
CA SER A 624 -7.77 -59.88 -2.87
C SER A 624 -7.72 -61.42 -2.95
N ARG A 625 -8.87 -62.11 -2.85
CA ARG A 625 -8.94 -63.57 -3.03
C ARG A 625 -8.84 -63.99 -4.49
N VAL A 626 -9.38 -63.19 -5.41
CA VAL A 626 -9.22 -63.39 -6.86
C VAL A 626 -7.76 -63.19 -7.27
N GLU A 627 -7.06 -62.24 -6.65
CA GLU A 627 -5.62 -62.10 -6.83
C GLU A 627 -4.91 -63.40 -6.38
N GLY A 628 -5.12 -63.83 -5.14
CA GLY A 628 -4.46 -65.02 -4.61
C GLY A 628 -4.80 -66.31 -5.36
N PHE A 629 -5.97 -66.37 -6.01
CA PHE A 629 -6.38 -67.47 -6.90
C PHE A 629 -5.38 -67.70 -8.05
N ASN A 630 -4.77 -66.64 -8.58
CA ASN A 630 -3.77 -66.73 -9.66
C ASN A 630 -2.64 -67.71 -9.35
N LYS A 631 -2.20 -67.77 -8.09
CA LYS A 631 -1.12 -68.67 -7.65
C LYS A 631 -1.49 -70.15 -7.78
N TYR A 632 -2.75 -70.50 -7.54
CA TYR A 632 -3.21 -71.90 -7.56
C TYR A 632 -3.38 -72.43 -8.98
N VAL A 633 -3.88 -71.57 -9.86
CA VAL A 633 -4.23 -71.95 -11.23
C VAL A 633 -3.14 -71.56 -12.23
N GLY A 634 -2.14 -70.77 -11.81
CA GLY A 634 -1.00 -70.39 -12.64
C GLY A 634 -1.33 -69.30 -13.66
N THR A 635 -2.34 -68.46 -13.39
CA THR A 635 -2.67 -67.29 -14.20
C THR A 635 -1.92 -66.06 -13.69
N GLN A 636 -1.83 -65.00 -14.51
CA GLN A 636 -1.29 -63.72 -14.08
C GLN A 636 -2.39 -62.71 -13.71
N ILE A 637 -3.47 -62.67 -14.50
CA ILE A 637 -4.60 -61.75 -14.28
C ILE A 637 -5.88 -62.56 -14.22
N ALA A 638 -6.50 -62.57 -13.03
CA ALA A 638 -7.79 -63.21 -12.79
C ALA A 638 -8.86 -62.15 -12.53
N VAL A 639 -10.04 -62.36 -13.10
CA VAL A 639 -11.20 -61.48 -12.98
C VAL A 639 -12.45 -62.30 -12.69
N SER A 640 -13.38 -61.75 -11.92
CA SER A 640 -14.68 -62.39 -11.71
C SER A 640 -15.66 -62.11 -12.84
N ASP A 641 -16.71 -62.94 -12.96
CA ASP A 641 -17.80 -62.75 -13.92
C ASP A 641 -18.38 -61.33 -13.86
N GLU A 642 -18.58 -60.79 -12.65
CA GLU A 642 -19.14 -59.45 -12.45
C GLU A 642 -18.29 -58.35 -13.09
N VAL A 643 -16.98 -58.55 -13.23
CA VAL A 643 -16.10 -57.57 -13.89
C VAL A 643 -16.34 -57.56 -15.40
N ILE A 644 -16.42 -58.73 -16.02
CA ILE A 644 -16.42 -58.88 -17.49
C ILE A 644 -17.82 -58.94 -18.11
N GLN A 645 -18.87 -59.08 -17.31
CA GLN A 645 -20.24 -59.19 -17.79
C GLN A 645 -20.65 -58.00 -18.68
N GLY A 646 -20.95 -58.27 -19.96
CA GLY A 646 -21.33 -57.23 -20.91
C GLY A 646 -20.17 -56.35 -21.42
N LEU A 647 -18.92 -56.82 -21.29
CA LEU A 647 -17.75 -56.15 -21.86
C LEU A 647 -17.36 -56.75 -23.21
N ASP A 648 -17.24 -55.89 -24.22
CA ASP A 648 -16.69 -56.23 -25.54
C ASP A 648 -15.25 -55.76 -25.71
N GLY A 649 -14.51 -56.40 -26.63
CA GLY A 649 -13.16 -56.00 -27.04
C GLY A 649 -12.03 -56.50 -26.13
N LEU A 650 -12.32 -57.44 -25.23
CA LEU A 650 -11.36 -58.16 -24.41
C LEU A 650 -11.47 -59.66 -24.71
N LEU A 651 -10.34 -60.36 -24.81
CA LEU A 651 -10.33 -61.82 -24.79
C LEU A 651 -10.18 -62.29 -23.34
N THR A 652 -11.12 -63.11 -22.91
CA THR A 652 -11.10 -63.75 -21.59
C THR A 652 -11.23 -65.24 -21.75
N ARG A 653 -10.49 -66.01 -20.94
CA ARG A 653 -10.63 -67.47 -20.84
C ARG A 653 -11.46 -67.80 -19.62
N GLN A 654 -12.63 -68.42 -19.80
CA GLN A 654 -13.45 -68.88 -18.68
C GLN A 654 -12.71 -70.00 -17.94
N LEU A 655 -12.43 -69.82 -16.65
CA LEU A 655 -11.71 -70.80 -15.84
C LEU A 655 -12.65 -71.73 -15.09
N GLY A 656 -13.90 -71.33 -14.81
CA GLY A 656 -14.89 -72.16 -14.13
C GLY A 656 -15.43 -71.53 -12.84
N MET A 657 -16.18 -72.32 -12.06
CA MET A 657 -16.77 -71.90 -10.78
C MET A 657 -15.89 -72.34 -9.63
N PHE A 658 -15.46 -71.39 -8.79
CA PHE A 658 -14.56 -71.67 -7.67
C PHE A 658 -15.16 -71.21 -6.35
N ARG A 659 -15.07 -72.08 -5.34
CA ARG A 659 -15.35 -71.70 -3.95
C ARG A 659 -14.04 -71.26 -3.31
N LEU A 660 -13.82 -69.94 -3.30
CA LEU A 660 -12.65 -69.33 -2.67
C LEU A 660 -12.74 -69.44 -1.15
N LYS A 661 -11.59 -69.57 -0.48
CA LYS A 661 -11.49 -69.74 0.97
C LYS A 661 -12.33 -68.69 1.73
N GLY A 662 -13.23 -69.15 2.59
CA GLY A 662 -14.09 -68.29 3.41
C GLY A 662 -15.19 -67.55 2.64
N LYS A 663 -15.51 -67.96 1.40
CA LYS A 663 -16.75 -67.57 0.70
C LYS A 663 -17.74 -68.73 0.74
N GLY A 664 -19.00 -68.43 1.08
CA GLY A 664 -20.08 -69.43 0.99
C GLY A 664 -20.55 -69.66 -0.45
N LYS A 665 -20.64 -68.58 -1.24
CA LYS A 665 -21.06 -68.64 -2.64
C LYS A 665 -19.87 -68.90 -3.57
N PRO A 666 -19.98 -69.86 -4.51
CA PRO A 666 -19.02 -70.01 -5.62
C PRO A 666 -18.97 -68.75 -6.49
N LEU A 667 -17.79 -68.46 -7.04
CA LEU A 667 -17.54 -67.31 -7.90
C LEU A 667 -17.07 -67.82 -9.27
N GLY A 668 -17.67 -67.30 -10.35
CA GLY A 668 -17.17 -67.53 -11.70
C GLY A 668 -15.93 -66.70 -11.94
N LEU A 669 -14.85 -67.38 -12.37
CA LEU A 669 -13.57 -66.76 -12.61
C LEU A 669 -13.14 -66.94 -14.06
N HIS A 670 -12.51 -65.89 -14.56
CA HIS A 670 -11.93 -65.81 -15.89
C HIS A 670 -10.49 -65.35 -15.79
N GLU A 671 -9.66 -65.79 -16.71
CA GLU A 671 -8.39 -65.16 -16.97
C GLU A 671 -8.59 -64.05 -18.00
N LEU A 672 -8.05 -62.86 -17.71
CA LEU A 672 -8.01 -61.76 -18.66
C LEU A 672 -6.74 -61.89 -19.51
N VAL A 673 -6.90 -62.29 -20.78
CA VAL A 673 -5.79 -62.68 -21.64
C VAL A 673 -5.17 -61.47 -22.34
N ASN A 674 -5.97 -60.77 -23.15
CA ASN A 674 -5.49 -59.60 -23.89
C ASN A 674 -6.66 -58.76 -24.44
N ARG A 675 -6.35 -57.62 -25.08
CA ARG A 675 -7.32 -56.87 -25.90
C ARG A 675 -7.59 -57.64 -27.18
N SER A 676 -8.86 -57.74 -27.61
CA SER A 676 -9.23 -58.56 -28.78
C SER A 676 -8.44 -58.23 -30.06
N GLU A 677 -8.01 -56.98 -30.21
CA GLU A 677 -7.17 -56.46 -31.32
C GLU A 677 -5.69 -56.92 -31.28
N GLN A 678 -5.19 -57.31 -30.11
CA GLN A 678 -3.78 -57.69 -29.86
C GLN A 678 -3.61 -59.18 -29.58
N VAL A 679 -4.69 -59.95 -29.65
CA VAL A 679 -4.67 -61.40 -29.43
C VAL A 679 -3.95 -62.10 -30.59
N ASP A 680 -2.97 -62.94 -30.25
CA ASP A 680 -2.31 -63.82 -31.22
C ASP A 680 -3.10 -65.12 -31.51
N GLN A 681 -2.71 -65.85 -32.55
CA GLN A 681 -3.43 -67.06 -32.97
C GLN A 681 -3.37 -68.17 -31.91
N ALA A 682 -2.24 -68.30 -31.20
CA ALA A 682 -2.05 -69.32 -30.17
C ALA A 682 -2.99 -69.06 -28.97
N GLN A 683 -3.11 -67.81 -28.52
CA GLN A 683 -4.04 -67.39 -27.47
C GLN A 683 -5.50 -67.72 -27.81
N ARG A 684 -5.93 -67.49 -29.07
CA ARG A 684 -7.29 -67.86 -29.51
C ARG A 684 -7.49 -69.36 -29.49
N GLU A 685 -6.55 -70.10 -30.07
CA GLU A 685 -6.59 -71.56 -30.15
C GLU A 685 -6.62 -72.19 -28.75
N THR A 686 -5.74 -71.78 -27.84
CA THR A 686 -5.74 -72.24 -26.45
C THR A 686 -7.04 -71.91 -25.73
N CYS A 687 -7.61 -70.71 -25.91
CA CYS A 687 -8.89 -70.37 -25.26
C CYS A 687 -10.05 -71.24 -25.77
N MET A 688 -10.08 -71.55 -27.08
CA MET A 688 -11.11 -72.41 -27.68
C MET A 688 -10.99 -73.85 -27.18
N ILE A 689 -9.79 -74.45 -27.27
CA ILE A 689 -9.54 -75.83 -26.82
C ILE A 689 -9.80 -75.95 -25.32
N PHE A 690 -9.39 -74.94 -24.52
CA PHE A 690 -9.66 -74.93 -23.09
C PHE A 690 -11.15 -74.92 -22.77
N ALA A 691 -11.97 -74.18 -23.53
CA ALA A 691 -13.41 -74.15 -23.35
C ALA A 691 -14.08 -75.51 -23.64
N GLU A 692 -13.58 -76.25 -24.64
CA GLU A 692 -14.00 -77.64 -24.90
C GLU A 692 -13.63 -78.56 -23.73
N GLY A 693 -12.40 -78.46 -23.24
CA GLY A 693 -11.93 -79.22 -22.08
C GLY A 693 -12.72 -78.93 -20.81
N LEU A 694 -13.04 -77.65 -20.55
CA LEU A 694 -13.86 -77.24 -19.41
C LEU A 694 -15.31 -77.74 -19.54
N THR A 695 -15.86 -77.80 -20.75
CA THR A 695 -17.20 -78.35 -21.00
C THR A 695 -17.23 -79.86 -20.76
N ALA A 696 -16.22 -80.59 -21.26
CA ALA A 696 -16.06 -82.01 -20.97
C ALA A 696 -15.89 -82.28 -19.46
N PHE A 697 -15.10 -81.45 -18.77
CA PHE A 697 -14.93 -81.49 -17.32
C PHE A 697 -16.25 -81.30 -16.57
N ARG A 698 -17.06 -80.30 -16.96
CA ARG A 698 -18.40 -80.06 -16.39
C ARG A 698 -19.33 -81.26 -16.59
N ASN A 699 -19.21 -81.97 -17.71
CA ASN A 699 -20.01 -83.16 -18.02
C ASN A 699 -19.47 -84.46 -17.40
N ARG A 700 -18.41 -84.40 -16.58
CA ARG A 700 -17.70 -85.56 -16.00
C ARG A 700 -17.01 -86.47 -17.03
N SER A 701 -16.80 -85.98 -18.26
CA SER A 701 -16.01 -86.65 -19.30
C SER A 701 -14.51 -86.40 -19.08
N TRP A 702 -13.93 -87.01 -18.04
CA TRP A 702 -12.56 -86.71 -17.62
C TRP A 702 -11.51 -87.02 -18.69
N ASP A 703 -11.65 -88.11 -19.44
CA ASP A 703 -10.68 -88.49 -20.47
C ASP A 703 -10.71 -87.51 -21.66
N GLU A 704 -11.89 -87.06 -22.10
CA GLU A 704 -12.03 -86.02 -23.12
C GLU A 704 -11.45 -84.68 -22.64
N ALA A 705 -11.72 -84.32 -21.38
CA ALA A 705 -11.17 -83.12 -20.77
C ALA A 705 -9.64 -83.15 -20.70
N ARG A 706 -9.03 -84.29 -20.34
CA ARG A 706 -7.56 -84.46 -20.29
C ARG A 706 -6.93 -84.27 -21.67
N VAL A 707 -7.54 -84.80 -22.74
CA VAL A 707 -7.04 -84.62 -24.10
C VAL A 707 -7.01 -83.14 -24.48
N ALA A 708 -8.11 -82.41 -24.23
CA ALA A 708 -8.19 -80.98 -24.52
C ALA A 708 -7.18 -80.15 -23.69
N PHE A 709 -7.05 -80.42 -22.38
CA PHE A 709 -6.07 -79.71 -21.56
C PHE A 709 -4.61 -80.02 -21.95
N GLN A 710 -4.31 -81.25 -22.37
CA GLN A 710 -2.99 -81.59 -22.90
C GLN A 710 -2.69 -80.82 -24.21
N GLN A 711 -3.66 -80.72 -25.12
CA GLN A 711 -3.53 -79.94 -26.35
C GLN A 711 -3.23 -78.46 -26.06
N CYS A 712 -3.87 -77.85 -25.06
CA CYS A 712 -3.56 -76.48 -24.65
C CYS A 712 -2.10 -76.32 -24.18
N ILE A 713 -1.57 -77.30 -23.45
CA ILE A 713 -0.17 -77.31 -22.99
C ILE A 713 0.78 -77.44 -24.18
N ASP A 714 0.44 -78.27 -25.17
CA ASP A 714 1.26 -78.47 -26.37
C ASP A 714 1.34 -77.19 -27.24
N VAL A 715 0.29 -76.35 -27.24
CA VAL A 715 0.24 -75.09 -28.02
C VAL A 715 1.09 -73.98 -27.38
N THR A 716 1.17 -73.90 -26.05
CA THR A 716 1.77 -72.74 -25.34
C THR A 716 2.99 -73.11 -24.49
N GLU A 717 3.37 -74.39 -24.44
CA GLU A 717 4.44 -75.02 -23.65
C GLU A 717 4.32 -74.88 -22.11
N LYS A 718 3.70 -73.80 -21.60
CA LYS A 718 3.54 -73.50 -20.17
C LYS A 718 2.19 -72.83 -19.88
N ASP A 719 1.10 -73.61 -19.94
CA ASP A 719 -0.23 -73.15 -19.57
C ASP A 719 -0.63 -73.60 -18.15
N GLY A 720 -0.69 -72.65 -17.20
CA GLY A 720 -1.06 -72.91 -15.82
C GLY A 720 -2.46 -73.55 -15.68
N PRO A 721 -3.53 -72.93 -16.23
CA PRO A 721 -4.89 -73.46 -16.08
C PRO A 721 -5.06 -74.87 -16.61
N SER A 722 -4.48 -75.20 -17.77
CA SER A 722 -4.58 -76.56 -18.31
C SER A 722 -3.81 -77.57 -17.46
N GLN A 723 -2.65 -77.22 -16.92
CA GLN A 723 -1.93 -78.08 -15.97
C GLN A 723 -2.75 -78.33 -14.69
N PHE A 724 -3.39 -77.28 -14.17
CA PHE A 724 -4.27 -77.38 -13.00
C PHE A 724 -5.43 -78.35 -13.26
N TYR A 725 -6.14 -78.18 -14.37
CA TYR A 725 -7.28 -79.04 -14.70
C TYR A 725 -6.87 -80.45 -15.12
N LEU A 726 -5.72 -80.64 -15.77
CA LEU A 726 -5.18 -81.97 -16.09
C LEU A 726 -4.93 -82.77 -14.81
N ALA A 727 -4.28 -82.15 -13.81
CA ALA A 727 -4.06 -82.76 -12.50
C ALA A 727 -5.38 -83.06 -11.77
N LEU A 728 -6.37 -82.17 -11.88
CA LEU A 728 -7.69 -82.34 -11.27
C LEU A 728 -8.47 -83.49 -11.91
N CYS A 729 -8.45 -83.62 -13.25
CA CYS A 729 -9.02 -84.76 -13.96
C CYS A 729 -8.38 -86.08 -13.52
N GLU A 730 -7.05 -86.12 -13.38
CA GLU A 730 -6.34 -87.32 -12.90
C GLU A 730 -6.70 -87.69 -11.45
N GLN A 731 -6.93 -86.68 -10.61
CA GLN A 731 -7.44 -86.88 -9.25
C GLN A 731 -8.87 -87.44 -9.26
N TYR A 732 -9.77 -86.87 -10.06
CA TYR A 732 -11.18 -87.27 -10.12
C TYR A 732 -11.42 -88.61 -10.81
N LEU A 733 -10.52 -89.04 -11.70
CA LEU A 733 -10.50 -90.41 -12.21
C LEU A 733 -10.21 -91.45 -11.11
N LYS A 734 -9.36 -91.11 -10.14
CA LYS A 734 -9.01 -91.99 -9.01
C LYS A 734 -10.04 -91.92 -7.88
N SER A 735 -10.56 -90.73 -7.62
CA SER A 735 -11.52 -90.44 -6.55
C SER A 735 -12.60 -89.48 -7.08
N PRO A 736 -13.70 -90.00 -7.67
CA PRO A 736 -14.76 -89.17 -8.22
C PRO A 736 -15.39 -88.29 -7.14
N PRO A 737 -15.77 -87.04 -7.47
CA PRO A 737 -16.43 -86.15 -6.52
C PRO A 737 -17.78 -86.74 -6.08
N SER A 738 -18.03 -86.77 -4.77
CA SER A 738 -19.24 -87.34 -4.17
C SER A 738 -20.42 -86.36 -4.06
N GLU A 739 -20.29 -85.14 -4.60
CA GLU A 739 -21.34 -84.13 -4.59
C GLU A 739 -22.49 -84.49 -5.55
N GLU A 740 -23.73 -84.55 -5.01
CA GLU A 740 -24.98 -84.64 -5.77
C GLU A 740 -25.95 -83.53 -5.32
N PRO A 741 -26.43 -82.65 -6.22
CA PRO A 741 -26.10 -82.59 -7.66
C PRO A 741 -24.68 -82.07 -7.92
N TRP A 742 -24.11 -82.46 -9.07
CA TRP A 742 -22.81 -81.97 -9.53
C TRP A 742 -22.92 -80.55 -10.05
N GLU A 743 -22.28 -79.60 -9.36
CA GLU A 743 -22.28 -78.20 -9.76
C GLU A 743 -20.98 -77.76 -10.46
N ALA A 744 -20.02 -78.68 -10.65
CA ALA A 744 -18.68 -78.41 -11.20
C ALA A 744 -17.94 -77.27 -10.48
N VAL A 745 -18.18 -77.12 -9.18
CA VAL A 745 -17.54 -76.12 -8.33
C VAL A 745 -16.25 -76.70 -7.74
N VAL A 746 -15.13 -76.03 -7.99
CA VAL A 746 -13.84 -76.43 -7.43
C VAL A 746 -13.60 -75.67 -6.12
N THR A 747 -13.42 -76.40 -5.01
CA THR A 747 -13.16 -75.80 -3.69
C THR A 747 -11.66 -75.75 -3.40
N LEU A 748 -11.14 -74.55 -3.09
CA LEU A 748 -9.73 -74.35 -2.75
C LEU A 748 -9.54 -74.34 -1.22
N GLU A 749 -9.06 -75.44 -0.64
CA GLU A 749 -8.96 -75.62 0.82
C GLU A 749 -7.61 -75.23 1.45
N LYS A 750 -6.53 -75.11 0.64
CA LYS A 750 -5.19 -74.73 1.15
C LYS A 750 -4.89 -73.25 0.95
N LYS A 751 -3.96 -72.75 1.78
CA LYS A 751 -3.52 -71.35 1.90
C LYS A 751 -2.34 -71.03 0.99
#